data_AF-A0A0D2WMX6-F1
#
_entry.id   AF-A0A0D2WMX6-F1
#
_cell.length_a   1.000
_cell.length_b   1.000
_cell.length_c   1.000
_cell.angle_alpha   90.00
_cell.angle_beta   90.00
_cell.angle_gamma   90.00
#
_symmetry.space_group_name_H-M   'P 1'
#
loop_
_entity.id
_entity.type
_entity.pdbx_description
1 polymer ?
#
loop_
_entity_poly.entity_id
_entity_poly.type
_entity_poly.pdbx_seq_one_letter_code
_entity_poly.pdbx_strand_id
1 'polypeptide(L)'
;MAVRRPDSLPLVRTLLALGANPSLQEPDAAPPLLYAVQTNNMPLLQTLLEAPKPAYPNLPAINGTFIGWTPLIAAARLGNANAVAAMLLHIDSIAFAQLRQQPLPSYQASKRRLGVDETDELLSRRQRLLHHRDLFGRSLMHAAVSPVDPQSSTGVLSMLLALGGDVNARDEQQRTPLMDAVMRGLVPCVKLLLAAGADVHATNIVGRTAVHVCASWQDTKVGEIMALLLQAGANPDAQDRSLSTPLHVAASLGFAGHVTSLIRAGANLHVQNSSGTTPLHYGARQLGPRFFETTKALLSAGAPVNLANKRGFTPLHDAVANAIPSAVAQLIAHGADPNMRIHATGMTALHLAAFTMVSVNVRHLLSAGALVNAVDGIGKTPLSLALGSKQITQMLLDESADVQHASAVGNTPLHFASLFAERAATIPLLVKYGANVNGVNARQRTPLHLAALKNLVPTADALIRAGADLTMVDDRGNTPALLAMKFGHGHMARALLRYEYNFDASNHMGETMVHLAARHGALEIMELLGPDLSSLVNHATASQFTALHFAATAHPLAITMSDVLLNAGADVNACTARLQTPLMMATFHDNVELVSLLLERGADARLQDRNGHTALGLAIRARRPSVAARLLELPVSLEELAGGEEMLSNLLLSAVRHAQIPALTRMLELGANPNSGTKENYTLLLCAVRNCVMPAILTLLEHGGDPSAKTHNGVDLFLVFCRAALGSDSAEYEKVIRALGAARLLKLGELHPTEMQLMPRRALVLLHKIAAEEGLTTLSQSPPTAAPASVPVAVSAAAQPRKLHRRDASPHLQPTAPATQPPKRSEQFKAPNRTAPALRSYSTLQAGAPSAVATASSLPLIRNPLLHQHQRKHIHTAIHRSPSLQLASAVARNALLLLGRRL
;
A
#
# COMPACT_ATOMS: atom_id res chain seq x y z
N MET A 1 -2.09 2.18 59.60
CA MET A 1 -1.89 3.53 60.20
C MET A 1 -0.83 3.57 61.31
N ALA A 2 -0.90 2.73 62.34
CA ALA A 2 0.03 2.78 63.50
C ALA A 2 1.51 2.79 63.10
N VAL A 3 1.90 1.88 62.20
CA VAL A 3 3.26 1.69 61.67
C VAL A 3 3.89 2.96 61.05
N ARG A 4 3.07 3.94 60.64
CA ARG A 4 3.53 5.19 60.01
C ARG A 4 3.77 6.33 60.99
N ARG A 5 3.41 6.16 62.26
CA ARG A 5 3.64 7.19 63.28
C ARG A 5 5.08 7.07 63.80
N PRO A 6 5.79 8.19 64.03
CA PRO A 6 7.04 8.18 64.78
C PRO A 6 6.82 7.52 66.15
N ASP A 7 7.77 6.71 66.60
CA ASP A 7 7.77 6.00 67.90
C ASP A 7 6.56 5.07 68.15
N SER A 8 6.00 4.50 67.08
CA SER A 8 4.84 3.61 67.16
C SER A 8 5.12 2.17 67.57
N LEU A 9 6.37 1.79 67.85
CA LEU A 9 6.74 0.40 68.13
C LEU A 9 5.97 -0.22 69.32
N PRO A 10 5.77 0.49 70.46
CA PRO A 10 4.95 -0.03 71.56
C PRO A 10 3.50 -0.24 71.14
N LEU A 11 2.92 0.72 70.42
CA LEU A 11 1.55 0.64 69.90
C LEU A 11 1.38 -0.53 68.92
N VAL A 12 2.35 -0.73 68.03
CA VAL A 12 2.36 -1.86 67.08
C VAL A 12 2.43 -3.19 67.84
N ARG A 13 3.28 -3.32 68.87
CA ARG A 13 3.35 -4.53 69.71
C ARG A 13 2.02 -4.84 70.39
N THR A 14 1.37 -3.83 70.98
CA THR A 14 0.06 -3.99 71.62
C THR A 14 -1.00 -4.44 70.62
N LEU A 15 -1.05 -3.82 69.44
CA LEU A 15 -2.00 -4.19 68.39
C LEU A 15 -1.79 -5.63 67.89
N LEU A 16 -0.55 -6.06 67.70
CA LEU A 16 -0.23 -7.43 67.30
C LEU A 16 -0.60 -8.44 68.39
N ALA A 17 -0.37 -8.12 69.67
CA ALA A 17 -0.77 -8.96 70.81
C ALA A 17 -2.31 -9.11 70.92
N LEU A 18 -3.05 -8.07 70.54
CA LEU A 18 -4.52 -8.08 70.43
C LEU A 18 -5.03 -8.79 69.15
N GLY A 19 -4.14 -9.41 68.36
CA GLY A 19 -4.50 -10.20 67.19
C GLY A 19 -4.65 -9.40 65.89
N ALA A 20 -4.12 -8.18 65.79
CA ALA A 20 -4.05 -7.46 64.52
C ALA A 20 -3.27 -8.27 63.47
N ASN A 21 -3.78 -8.33 62.24
CA ASN A 21 -3.13 -9.06 61.15
C ASN A 21 -2.09 -8.15 60.46
N PRO A 22 -0.78 -8.44 60.55
CA PRO A 22 0.28 -7.62 59.93
C PRO A 22 0.28 -7.69 58.38
N SER A 23 -0.49 -8.61 57.79
CA SER A 23 -0.63 -8.80 56.35
C SER A 23 -1.81 -8.04 55.73
N LEU A 24 -2.61 -7.30 56.53
CA LEU A 24 -3.71 -6.47 56.01
C LEU A 24 -3.17 -5.30 55.18
N GLN A 25 -3.69 -5.16 53.96
CA GLN A 25 -3.36 -4.06 53.04
C GLN A 25 -4.56 -3.12 52.88
N GLU A 26 -4.34 -1.81 52.98
CA GLU A 26 -5.32 -0.80 52.58
C GLU A 26 -5.17 -0.42 51.10
N PRO A 27 -6.25 0.01 50.42
CA PRO A 27 -6.25 0.27 48.97
C PRO A 27 -5.17 1.23 48.49
N ASP A 28 -4.72 2.18 49.30
CA ASP A 28 -3.72 3.19 48.91
C ASP A 28 -2.41 3.09 49.74
N ALA A 29 -2.17 1.95 50.38
CA ALA A 29 -1.08 1.77 51.33
C ALA A 29 -0.18 0.57 51.01
N ALA A 30 1.14 0.77 51.18
CA ALA A 30 2.07 -0.35 51.30
C ALA A 30 1.73 -1.20 52.54
N PRO A 31 1.82 -2.54 52.47
CA PRO A 31 1.69 -3.41 53.62
C PRO A 31 2.66 -3.01 54.76
N PRO A 32 2.30 -3.22 56.03
CA PRO A 32 3.16 -2.93 57.19
C PRO A 32 4.61 -3.41 57.04
N LEU A 33 4.77 -4.64 56.55
CA LEU A 33 6.07 -5.27 56.37
C LEU A 33 6.89 -4.59 55.25
N LEU A 34 6.23 -4.23 54.13
CA LEU A 34 6.88 -3.48 53.04
C LEU A 34 7.29 -2.08 53.50
N TYR A 35 6.46 -1.42 54.31
CA TYR A 35 6.76 -0.10 54.85
C TYR A 35 7.97 -0.13 55.80
N ALA A 36 8.08 -1.15 56.66
CA ALA A 36 9.24 -1.34 57.53
C ALA A 36 10.54 -1.52 56.73
N VAL A 37 10.49 -2.29 55.63
CA VAL A 37 11.61 -2.44 54.69
C VAL A 37 11.98 -1.11 54.02
N GLN A 38 10.98 -0.35 53.55
CA GLN A 38 11.20 0.94 52.85
C GLN A 38 11.81 2.00 53.75
N THR A 39 11.41 2.02 55.02
CA THR A 39 11.93 2.96 56.02
C THR A 39 13.22 2.47 56.68
N ASN A 40 13.73 1.32 56.27
CA ASN A 40 14.88 0.65 56.89
C ASN A 40 14.73 0.50 58.42
N ASN A 41 13.50 0.31 58.90
CA ASN A 41 13.20 0.22 60.33
C ASN A 41 13.27 -1.25 60.77
N MET A 42 14.49 -1.71 61.08
CA MET A 42 14.74 -3.10 61.51
C MET A 42 13.98 -3.51 62.79
N PRO A 43 13.87 -2.68 63.85
CA PRO A 43 13.07 -3.03 65.03
C PRO A 43 11.58 -3.25 64.71
N LEU A 44 11.02 -2.42 63.84
CA LEU A 44 9.65 -2.58 63.35
C LEU A 44 9.49 -3.82 62.48
N LEU A 45 10.46 -4.09 61.59
CA LEU A 45 10.48 -5.28 60.75
C LEU A 45 10.48 -6.56 61.59
N GLN A 46 11.36 -6.66 62.59
CA GLN A 46 11.43 -7.80 63.51
C GLN A 46 10.12 -7.97 64.29
N THR A 47 9.59 -6.87 64.86
CA THR A 47 8.33 -6.90 65.60
C THR A 47 7.16 -7.38 64.74
N LEU A 48 7.13 -7.02 63.45
CA LEU A 48 6.10 -7.49 62.51
C LEU A 48 6.30 -8.96 62.10
N LEU A 49 7.53 -9.45 62.00
CA LEU A 49 7.85 -10.85 61.69
C LEU A 49 7.58 -11.80 62.87
N GLU A 50 7.75 -11.32 64.11
CA GLU A 50 7.51 -12.05 65.36
C GLU A 50 6.03 -12.05 65.80
N ALA A 51 5.14 -11.45 65.03
CA ALA A 51 3.73 -11.35 65.35
C ALA A 51 3.06 -12.74 65.47
N PRO A 52 2.06 -12.90 66.38
CA PRO A 52 1.35 -14.17 66.55
C PRO A 52 0.56 -14.61 65.30
N LYS A 53 0.22 -13.66 64.40
CA LYS A 53 -0.29 -13.95 63.05
C LYS A 53 0.84 -13.81 62.02
N PRO A 54 1.00 -14.74 61.07
CA PRO A 54 2.11 -14.72 60.12
C PRO A 54 2.06 -13.47 59.22
N ALA A 55 3.16 -12.72 59.19
CA ALA A 55 3.42 -11.71 58.17
C ALA A 55 4.02 -12.39 56.94
N TYR A 56 3.42 -12.20 55.76
CA TYR A 56 3.87 -12.86 54.53
C TYR A 56 4.88 -12.00 53.76
N PRO A 57 6.18 -12.38 53.71
CA PRO A 57 7.21 -11.60 53.01
C PRO A 57 7.04 -11.57 51.49
N ASN A 58 6.22 -12.48 50.96
CA ASN A 58 5.89 -12.67 49.55
C ASN A 58 4.55 -12.04 49.14
N LEU A 59 3.85 -11.33 50.03
CA LEU A 59 2.60 -10.66 49.69
C LEU A 59 2.89 -9.39 48.86
N PRO A 60 2.48 -9.31 47.58
CA PRO A 60 2.77 -8.15 46.74
C PRO A 60 1.89 -6.97 47.12
N ALA A 61 2.42 -5.75 46.99
CA ALA A 61 1.59 -4.55 47.09
C ALA A 61 0.60 -4.48 45.92
N ILE A 62 -0.69 -4.34 46.24
CA ILE A 62 -1.78 -4.31 45.26
C ILE A 62 -1.92 -2.95 44.55
N ASN A 63 -1.50 -1.83 45.17
CA ASN A 63 -1.64 -0.46 44.64
C ASN A 63 -0.46 0.47 45.06
N GLY A 64 -0.26 1.61 44.36
CA GLY A 64 0.76 2.63 44.65
C GLY A 64 2.01 2.61 43.74
N THR A 65 3.07 3.35 44.09
CA THR A 65 4.32 3.41 43.29
C THR A 65 5.10 2.09 43.22
N PHE A 66 4.72 1.11 44.05
CA PHE A 66 5.41 -0.17 44.29
C PHE A 66 4.55 -1.39 43.95
N ILE A 67 3.56 -1.22 43.08
CA ILE A 67 2.69 -2.30 42.61
C ILE A 67 3.53 -3.52 42.22
N GLY A 68 3.19 -4.68 42.79
CA GLY A 68 3.82 -5.96 42.47
C GLY A 68 5.11 -6.26 43.23
N TRP A 69 5.63 -5.34 44.04
CA TRP A 69 6.78 -5.63 44.90
C TRP A 69 6.31 -6.32 46.17
N THR A 70 6.99 -7.40 46.53
CA THR A 70 6.87 -8.00 47.85
C THR A 70 7.87 -7.34 48.81
N PRO A 71 7.61 -7.34 50.14
CA PRO A 71 8.58 -6.90 51.14
C PRO A 71 9.98 -7.49 50.93
N LEU A 72 10.05 -8.77 50.59
CA LEU A 72 11.29 -9.50 50.36
C LEU A 72 12.04 -9.00 49.11
N ILE A 73 11.35 -8.84 47.98
CA ILE A 73 11.93 -8.27 46.75
C ILE A 73 12.37 -6.82 46.97
N ALA A 74 11.58 -6.03 47.70
CA ALA A 74 11.92 -4.65 48.00
C ALA A 74 13.19 -4.55 48.85
N ALA A 75 13.35 -5.40 49.86
CA ALA A 75 14.56 -5.42 50.70
C ALA A 75 15.80 -5.79 49.88
N ALA A 76 15.68 -6.78 48.98
CA ALA A 76 16.76 -7.15 48.08
C ALA A 76 17.15 -6.00 47.14
N ARG A 77 16.17 -5.30 46.57
CA ARG A 77 16.40 -4.12 45.71
C ARG A 77 17.03 -2.94 46.45
N LEU A 78 16.72 -2.77 47.73
CA LEU A 78 17.29 -1.71 48.55
C LEU A 78 18.69 -2.05 49.08
N GLY A 79 19.23 -3.24 48.78
CA GLY A 79 20.54 -3.67 49.27
C GLY A 79 20.56 -3.98 50.78
N ASN A 80 19.40 -4.22 51.39
CA ASN A 80 19.30 -4.44 52.83
C ASN A 80 19.42 -5.93 53.17
N ALA A 81 20.66 -6.42 53.30
CA ALA A 81 20.94 -7.81 53.61
C ALA A 81 20.30 -8.24 54.94
N ASN A 82 20.31 -7.38 55.97
CA ASN A 82 19.73 -7.70 57.28
C ASN A 82 18.21 -7.88 57.21
N ALA A 83 17.50 -7.05 56.45
CA ALA A 83 16.07 -7.21 56.26
C ALA A 83 15.72 -8.48 55.46
N VAL A 84 16.50 -8.79 54.41
CA VAL A 84 16.34 -10.04 53.65
C VAL A 84 16.64 -11.26 54.55
N ALA A 85 17.70 -11.20 55.35
CA ALA A 85 18.06 -12.24 56.33
C ALA A 85 16.92 -12.46 57.33
N ALA A 86 16.43 -11.37 57.95
CA ALA A 86 15.34 -11.42 58.91
C ALA A 86 14.11 -12.09 58.29
N MET A 87 13.72 -11.72 57.07
CA MET A 87 12.54 -12.30 56.41
C MET A 87 12.72 -13.75 55.94
N LEU A 88 13.94 -14.18 55.58
CA LEU A 88 14.23 -15.56 55.18
C LEU A 88 14.47 -16.50 56.37
N LEU A 89 15.07 -16.01 57.46
CA LEU A 89 15.48 -16.79 58.64
C LEU A 89 14.45 -16.76 59.77
N HIS A 90 13.58 -15.74 59.90
CA HIS A 90 12.51 -15.77 60.92
C HIS A 90 11.48 -16.88 60.71
N ILE A 91 11.44 -17.49 59.52
CA ILE A 91 10.61 -18.68 59.27
C ILE A 91 11.16 -19.88 60.04
N ASP A 92 12.49 -19.94 60.24
CA ASP A 92 13.13 -20.97 61.06
C ASP A 92 12.92 -20.71 62.57
N SER A 93 12.71 -19.45 63.00
CA SER A 93 12.55 -19.10 64.42
C SER A 93 11.16 -19.35 64.99
N ILE A 94 10.10 -19.28 64.19
CA ILE A 94 8.71 -19.51 64.66
C ILE A 94 8.50 -20.99 65.04
N ALA A 95 9.08 -21.93 64.28
CA ALA A 95 9.07 -23.35 64.66
C ALA A 95 9.92 -23.62 65.91
N PHE A 96 11.08 -22.97 66.03
CA PHE A 96 11.94 -23.06 67.21
C PHE A 96 11.32 -22.46 68.49
N ALA A 97 10.46 -21.45 68.34
CA ALA A 97 9.74 -20.83 69.46
C ALA A 97 8.56 -21.69 69.94
N GLN A 98 7.90 -22.45 69.04
CA GLN A 98 6.85 -23.40 69.40
C GLN A 98 7.42 -24.67 70.08
N LEU A 99 8.61 -25.13 69.69
CA LEU A 99 9.31 -26.28 70.29
C LEU A 99 9.89 -26.02 71.70
N ARG A 100 10.04 -24.76 72.13
CA ARG A 100 10.57 -24.39 73.47
C ARG A 100 9.63 -24.65 74.65
N GLN A 101 8.40 -25.11 74.41
CA GLN A 101 7.43 -25.36 75.48
C GLN A 101 7.53 -26.75 76.14
N GLN A 102 8.57 -27.56 75.86
CA GLN A 102 8.83 -28.80 76.62
C GLN A 102 10.31 -28.95 77.03
N PRO A 103 10.61 -29.48 78.24
CA PRO A 103 11.97 -29.57 78.75
C PRO A 103 12.70 -30.79 78.19
N LEU A 104 13.97 -30.65 77.80
CA LEU A 104 14.81 -31.79 77.36
C LEU A 104 16.19 -31.78 78.03
N PRO A 105 16.62 -32.91 78.64
CA PRO A 105 18.01 -33.27 78.85
C PRO A 105 18.65 -33.77 77.54
N SER A 106 19.90 -33.34 77.29
CA SER A 106 20.89 -33.81 76.30
C SER A 106 20.41 -34.29 74.91
N TYR A 107 20.70 -33.45 73.92
CA TYR A 107 20.60 -33.56 72.45
C TYR A 107 20.88 -34.95 71.79
N GLN A 108 21.63 -35.86 72.42
CA GLN A 108 21.95 -37.16 71.82
C GLN A 108 20.84 -38.23 72.00
N ALA A 109 19.96 -38.09 73.00
CA ALA A 109 18.87 -39.04 73.23
C ALA A 109 17.66 -38.81 72.28
N SER A 110 17.46 -37.57 71.84
CA SER A 110 16.35 -37.15 70.98
C SER A 110 16.49 -37.59 69.51
N LYS A 111 17.72 -37.88 69.06
CA LYS A 111 18.02 -38.23 67.66
C LYS A 111 17.62 -39.66 67.26
N ARG A 112 17.36 -40.56 68.22
CA ARG A 112 17.05 -41.98 67.95
C ARG A 112 15.61 -42.40 68.18
N ARG A 113 14.76 -41.60 68.82
CA ARG A 113 13.38 -41.99 69.18
C ARG A 113 12.28 -41.50 68.23
N LEU A 114 12.56 -40.51 67.39
CA LEU A 114 11.60 -39.95 66.44
C LEU A 114 12.19 -40.07 65.03
N GLY A 115 12.05 -41.24 64.41
CA GLY A 115 12.18 -41.31 62.96
C GLY A 115 11.01 -40.56 62.34
N VAL A 116 11.32 -39.66 61.38
CA VAL A 116 10.43 -38.94 60.43
C VAL A 116 10.07 -37.47 60.78
N ASP A 117 10.68 -36.55 59.99
CA ASP A 117 10.21 -35.32 59.29
C ASP A 117 9.64 -34.06 60.01
N GLU A 118 10.50 -33.25 60.67
CA GLU A 118 10.20 -31.82 60.98
C GLU A 118 11.18 -30.82 60.33
N THR A 119 12.32 -31.28 59.81
CA THR A 119 13.29 -30.39 59.14
C THR A 119 12.91 -30.05 57.70
N ASP A 120 12.07 -30.88 57.07
CA ASP A 120 11.82 -30.78 55.63
C ASP A 120 10.78 -29.72 55.28
N GLU A 121 9.79 -29.45 56.13
CA GLU A 121 8.77 -28.44 55.85
C GLU A 121 9.33 -27.01 55.94
N LEU A 122 10.18 -26.72 56.93
CA LEU A 122 10.84 -25.43 57.10
C LEU A 122 11.82 -25.15 55.96
N LEU A 123 12.63 -26.16 55.64
CA LEU A 123 13.52 -26.11 54.48
C LEU A 123 12.72 -25.88 53.20
N SER A 124 11.56 -26.53 53.05
CA SER A 124 10.63 -26.36 51.93
C SER A 124 10.00 -24.96 51.87
N ARG A 125 9.72 -24.30 53.01
CA ARG A 125 9.18 -22.93 53.05
C ARG A 125 10.26 -21.90 52.71
N ARG A 126 11.46 -22.05 53.26
CA ARG A 126 12.62 -21.21 52.92
C ARG A 126 12.96 -21.32 51.43
N GLN A 127 12.98 -22.54 50.88
CA GLN A 127 13.15 -22.77 49.45
C GLN A 127 12.05 -22.10 48.63
N ARG A 128 10.76 -22.17 49.04
CA ARG A 128 9.67 -21.48 48.34
C ARG A 128 9.86 -19.96 48.26
N LEU A 129 10.41 -19.33 49.30
CA LEU A 129 10.69 -17.88 49.29
C LEU A 129 11.94 -17.52 48.51
N LEU A 130 12.99 -18.34 48.55
CA LEU A 130 14.19 -18.14 47.73
C LEU A 130 13.87 -18.17 46.23
N HIS A 131 12.92 -19.03 45.84
CA HIS A 131 12.40 -19.14 44.46
C HIS A 131 11.23 -18.20 44.17
N HIS A 132 10.91 -17.28 45.09
CA HIS A 132 9.85 -16.29 44.88
C HIS A 132 10.17 -15.40 43.69
N ARG A 133 9.14 -15.09 42.89
CA ARG A 133 9.23 -14.28 41.68
C ARG A 133 8.31 -13.07 41.77
N ASP A 134 8.79 -11.93 41.30
CA ASP A 134 7.97 -10.73 41.13
C ASP A 134 6.99 -10.89 39.94
N LEU A 135 6.17 -9.86 39.72
CA LEU A 135 5.20 -9.84 38.60
C LEU A 135 5.83 -9.90 37.19
N PHE A 136 7.15 -9.77 37.07
CA PHE A 136 7.91 -9.89 35.82
C PHE A 136 8.76 -11.18 35.79
N GLY A 137 8.44 -12.12 36.69
CA GLY A 137 9.18 -13.37 36.86
C GLY A 137 10.57 -13.21 37.45
N ARG A 138 10.98 -12.02 37.91
CA ARG A 138 12.34 -11.79 38.44
C ARG A 138 12.48 -12.41 39.83
N SER A 139 13.53 -13.20 40.02
CA SER A 139 13.86 -13.80 41.33
C SER A 139 14.50 -12.78 42.27
N LEU A 140 14.68 -13.17 43.54
CA LEU A 140 15.44 -12.38 44.52
C LEU A 140 16.87 -12.08 44.06
N MET A 141 17.50 -13.01 43.33
CA MET A 141 18.83 -12.79 42.76
C MET A 141 18.84 -11.64 41.75
N HIS A 142 17.82 -11.51 40.89
CA HIS A 142 17.68 -10.36 39.98
C HIS A 142 17.36 -9.05 40.71
N ALA A 143 16.63 -9.15 41.83
CA ALA A 143 16.27 -8.02 42.66
C ALA A 143 17.50 -7.46 43.40
N ALA A 144 18.39 -8.33 43.87
CA ALA A 144 19.65 -7.98 44.53
C ALA A 144 20.63 -7.24 43.60
N VAL A 145 20.56 -7.49 42.28
CA VAL A 145 21.29 -6.73 41.27
C VAL A 145 20.59 -5.40 40.99
N SER A 146 20.80 -4.44 41.88
CA SER A 146 20.10 -3.15 41.94
C SER A 146 21.08 -1.97 41.79
N PRO A 147 20.66 -0.76 41.38
CA PRO A 147 21.59 0.37 41.22
C PRO A 147 21.93 1.06 42.55
N VAL A 148 21.73 0.38 43.67
CA VAL A 148 22.23 0.84 44.99
C VAL A 148 23.73 0.66 45.06
N ASP A 149 24.34 1.06 46.18
CA ASP A 149 25.76 0.88 46.42
C ASP A 149 26.21 -0.58 46.07
N PRO A 150 27.30 -0.75 45.29
CA PRO A 150 27.75 -2.07 44.87
C PRO A 150 28.06 -3.01 46.04
N GLN A 151 28.55 -2.52 47.18
CA GLN A 151 28.84 -3.35 48.36
C GLN A 151 27.54 -3.90 48.96
N SER A 152 26.52 -3.05 49.07
CA SER A 152 25.19 -3.46 49.53
C SER A 152 24.57 -4.51 48.61
N SER A 153 24.69 -4.34 47.30
CA SER A 153 24.21 -5.32 46.31
C SER A 153 24.95 -6.65 46.41
N THR A 154 26.29 -6.62 46.52
CA THR A 154 27.09 -7.84 46.71
C THR A 154 26.82 -8.49 48.06
N GLY A 155 26.55 -7.72 49.12
CA GLY A 155 26.19 -8.25 50.44
C GLY A 155 24.89 -9.06 50.41
N VAL A 156 23.85 -8.53 49.74
CA VAL A 156 22.60 -9.26 49.53
C VAL A 156 22.84 -10.50 48.66
N LEU A 157 23.62 -10.40 47.58
CA LEU A 157 23.92 -11.54 46.70
C LEU A 157 24.68 -12.66 47.44
N SER A 158 25.76 -12.35 48.17
CA SER A 158 26.52 -13.31 48.96
C SER A 158 25.64 -14.07 49.93
N MET A 159 24.74 -13.35 50.61
CA MET A 159 23.81 -13.93 51.55
C MET A 159 22.78 -14.84 50.87
N LEU A 160 22.17 -14.39 49.77
CA LEU A 160 21.21 -15.21 49.01
C LEU A 160 21.87 -16.50 48.48
N LEU A 161 23.11 -16.42 48.00
CA LEU A 161 23.88 -17.58 47.55
C LEU A 161 24.18 -18.55 48.70
N ALA A 162 24.61 -18.03 49.87
CA ALA A 162 24.85 -18.85 51.06
C ALA A 162 23.59 -19.58 51.55
N LEU A 163 22.41 -19.00 51.29
CA LEU A 163 21.12 -19.60 51.62
C LEU A 163 20.59 -20.57 50.54
N GLY A 164 21.32 -20.78 49.44
CA GLY A 164 20.94 -21.67 48.34
C GLY A 164 20.08 -21.01 47.25
N GLY A 165 20.21 -19.69 47.07
CA GLY A 165 19.58 -18.98 45.96
C GLY A 165 20.13 -19.41 44.60
N ASP A 166 19.24 -19.60 43.63
CA ASP A 166 19.60 -20.00 42.27
C ASP A 166 20.32 -18.86 41.52
N VAL A 167 21.65 -18.98 41.41
CA VAL A 167 22.53 -18.05 40.67
C VAL A 167 22.13 -17.90 39.20
N ASN A 168 21.49 -18.92 38.63
CA ASN A 168 21.07 -19.01 37.23
C ASN A 168 19.57 -18.83 37.03
N ALA A 169 18.88 -18.31 38.05
CA ALA A 169 17.46 -18.03 37.96
C ALA A 169 17.14 -17.24 36.70
N ARG A 170 16.04 -17.57 36.02
CA ARG A 170 15.65 -16.92 34.77
C ARG A 170 14.39 -16.09 34.92
N ASP A 171 14.40 -14.81 34.53
CA ASP A 171 13.18 -13.98 34.50
C ASP A 171 12.26 -14.33 33.30
N GLU A 172 11.15 -13.59 33.11
CA GLU A 172 10.25 -13.79 31.97
C GLU A 172 10.92 -13.59 30.60
N GLN A 173 12.00 -12.80 30.53
CA GLN A 173 12.81 -12.61 29.34
C GLN A 173 13.97 -13.63 29.28
N GLN A 174 13.94 -14.67 30.11
CA GLN A 174 14.97 -15.69 30.25
C GLN A 174 16.36 -15.11 30.59
N ARG A 175 16.42 -13.88 31.13
CA ARG A 175 17.66 -13.26 31.57
C ARG A 175 18.08 -13.85 32.91
N THR A 176 19.39 -13.90 33.16
CA THR A 176 19.96 -14.30 34.44
C THR A 176 20.38 -13.07 35.27
N PRO A 177 20.60 -13.21 36.58
CA PRO A 177 21.18 -12.15 37.42
C PRO A 177 22.51 -11.63 36.86
N LEU A 178 23.32 -12.52 36.25
CA LEU A 178 24.57 -12.14 35.58
C LEU A 178 24.31 -11.16 34.43
N MET A 179 23.32 -11.42 33.57
CA MET A 179 22.97 -10.49 32.49
C MET A 179 22.50 -9.14 33.02
N ASP A 180 21.72 -9.12 34.09
CA ASP A 180 21.31 -7.88 34.74
C ASP A 180 22.49 -7.10 35.31
N ALA A 181 23.48 -7.78 35.89
CA ALA A 181 24.68 -7.15 36.43
C ALA A 181 25.53 -6.55 35.30
N VAL A 182 25.64 -7.25 34.17
CA VAL A 182 26.31 -6.78 32.95
C VAL A 182 25.63 -5.53 32.38
N MET A 183 24.29 -5.55 32.21
CA MET A 183 23.55 -4.39 31.68
C MET A 183 23.69 -3.13 32.53
N ARG A 184 23.92 -3.30 33.84
CA ARG A 184 24.05 -2.20 34.81
C ARG A 184 25.49 -1.77 35.05
N GLY A 185 26.48 -2.41 34.44
CA GLY A 185 27.89 -2.07 34.66
C GLY A 185 28.41 -2.40 36.07
N LEU A 186 27.76 -3.33 36.79
CA LEU A 186 28.08 -3.64 38.19
C LEU A 186 29.19 -4.69 38.30
N VAL A 187 30.44 -4.27 38.07
CA VAL A 187 31.63 -5.12 38.12
C VAL A 187 31.71 -6.03 39.37
N PRO A 188 31.48 -5.54 40.61
CA PRO A 188 31.55 -6.40 41.80
C PRO A 188 30.50 -7.52 41.79
N CYS A 189 29.29 -7.22 41.33
CA CYS A 189 28.23 -8.22 41.19
C CYS A 189 28.57 -9.25 40.11
N VAL A 190 29.16 -8.84 38.98
CA VAL A 190 29.64 -9.76 37.94
C VAL A 190 30.71 -10.70 38.49
N LYS A 191 31.74 -10.19 39.18
CA LYS A 191 32.80 -11.02 39.79
C LYS A 191 32.23 -12.04 40.75
N LEU A 192 31.34 -11.61 41.64
CA LEU A 192 30.71 -12.47 42.64
C LEU A 192 29.84 -13.56 41.99
N LEU A 193 28.99 -13.20 41.02
CA LEU A 193 28.11 -14.16 40.34
C LEU A 193 28.92 -15.19 39.54
N LEU A 194 29.99 -14.77 38.85
CA LEU A 194 30.88 -15.69 38.14
C LEU A 194 31.61 -16.64 39.11
N ALA A 195 32.14 -16.13 40.23
CA ALA A 195 32.77 -16.95 41.26
C ALA A 195 31.79 -17.96 41.90
N ALA A 196 30.51 -17.61 41.93
CA ALA A 196 29.43 -18.47 42.43
C ALA A 196 28.89 -19.48 41.39
N GLY A 197 29.53 -19.60 40.21
CA GLY A 197 29.13 -20.56 39.18
C GLY A 197 27.96 -20.11 38.30
N ALA A 198 27.78 -18.81 38.10
CA ALA A 198 26.83 -18.31 37.10
C ALA A 198 27.16 -18.86 35.70
N ASP A 199 26.16 -19.41 35.01
CA ASP A 199 26.27 -19.92 33.66
C ASP A 199 26.44 -18.76 32.67
N VAL A 200 27.67 -18.60 32.19
CA VAL A 200 28.04 -17.59 31.18
C VAL A 200 27.44 -17.85 29.80
N HIS A 201 26.96 -19.07 29.55
CA HIS A 201 26.36 -19.51 28.29
C HIS A 201 24.84 -19.46 28.30
N ALA A 202 24.21 -19.16 29.45
CA ALA A 202 22.77 -18.98 29.53
C ALA A 202 22.31 -17.94 28.50
N THR A 203 21.18 -18.21 27.85
CA THR A 203 20.61 -17.35 26.80
C THR A 203 19.27 -16.78 27.20
N ASN A 204 19.04 -15.50 26.88
CA ASN A 204 17.73 -14.87 27.03
C ASN A 204 16.75 -15.29 25.91
N ILE A 205 15.54 -14.71 25.89
CA ILE A 205 14.50 -15.04 24.90
C ILE A 205 14.88 -14.76 23.44
N VAL A 206 15.91 -13.96 23.16
CA VAL A 206 16.40 -13.73 21.79
C VAL A 206 17.63 -14.58 21.46
N GLY A 207 18.02 -15.49 22.36
CA GLY A 207 19.20 -16.35 22.22
C GLY A 207 20.51 -15.67 22.61
N ARG A 208 20.47 -14.48 23.22
CA ARG A 208 21.68 -13.72 23.56
C ARG A 208 22.26 -14.17 24.91
N THR A 209 23.56 -14.42 24.93
CA THR A 209 24.37 -14.70 26.13
C THR A 209 24.80 -13.42 26.86
N ALA A 210 25.43 -13.55 28.03
CA ALA A 210 25.96 -12.40 28.78
C ALA A 210 26.97 -11.57 27.95
N VAL A 211 27.77 -12.20 27.09
CA VAL A 211 28.72 -11.51 26.21
C VAL A 211 28.03 -10.70 25.11
N HIS A 212 26.92 -11.18 24.54
CA HIS A 212 26.11 -10.39 23.61
C HIS A 212 25.51 -9.15 24.28
N VAL A 213 25.03 -9.33 25.51
CA VAL A 213 24.48 -8.24 26.32
C VAL A 213 25.57 -7.21 26.58
N CYS A 214 26.76 -7.66 27.02
CA CYS A 214 27.94 -6.82 27.21
C CYS A 214 28.30 -6.02 25.95
N ALA A 215 28.36 -6.69 24.79
CA ALA A 215 28.64 -6.08 23.49
C ALA A 215 27.61 -5.00 23.06
N SER A 216 26.44 -4.94 23.69
CA SER A 216 25.36 -3.99 23.34
C SER A 216 25.44 -2.65 24.09
N TRP A 217 26.32 -2.49 25.07
CA TRP A 217 26.38 -1.29 25.93
C TRP A 217 27.72 -0.57 25.82
N GLN A 218 27.76 0.76 25.94
CA GLN A 218 28.97 1.61 25.74
C GLN A 218 29.56 2.18 27.05
N ASP A 219 29.27 1.59 28.21
CA ASP A 219 29.73 2.12 29.49
C ASP A 219 31.25 1.85 29.68
N THR A 220 31.96 2.77 30.35
CA THR A 220 33.41 2.73 30.57
C THR A 220 33.86 1.46 31.30
N LYS A 221 32.99 0.90 32.14
CA LYS A 221 33.26 -0.34 32.89
C LYS A 221 33.04 -1.61 32.06
N VAL A 222 32.40 -1.52 30.90
CA VAL A 222 32.01 -2.68 30.09
C VAL A 222 33.22 -3.37 29.48
N GLY A 223 34.34 -2.66 29.27
CA GLY A 223 35.61 -3.28 28.88
C GLY A 223 36.13 -4.29 29.92
N GLU A 224 36.07 -3.95 31.21
CA GLU A 224 36.44 -4.87 32.30
C GLU A 224 35.46 -6.04 32.38
N ILE A 225 34.15 -5.78 32.26
CA ILE A 225 33.12 -6.82 32.28
C ILE A 225 33.30 -7.79 31.11
N MET A 226 33.58 -7.29 29.91
CA MET A 226 33.86 -8.12 28.73
C MET A 226 35.05 -9.05 29.01
N ALA A 227 36.14 -8.51 29.57
CA ALA A 227 37.31 -9.32 29.93
C ALA A 227 36.95 -10.39 30.98
N LEU A 228 36.19 -10.05 32.03
CA LEU A 228 35.75 -11.00 33.06
C LEU A 228 34.90 -12.13 32.48
N LEU A 229 33.94 -11.81 31.60
CA LEU A 229 33.09 -12.82 30.97
C LEU A 229 33.92 -13.77 30.09
N LEU A 230 34.85 -13.24 29.30
CA LEU A 230 35.71 -14.04 28.42
C LEU A 230 36.70 -14.90 29.24
N GLN A 231 37.28 -14.36 30.32
CA GLN A 231 38.12 -15.11 31.27
C GLN A 231 37.35 -16.24 31.97
N ALA A 232 36.05 -16.04 32.23
CA ALA A 232 35.16 -17.06 32.76
C ALA A 232 34.69 -18.09 31.72
N GLY A 233 35.30 -18.11 30.52
CA GLY A 233 35.05 -19.11 29.48
C GLY A 233 33.86 -18.80 28.57
N ALA A 234 33.33 -17.57 28.60
CA ALA A 234 32.21 -17.25 27.73
C ALA A 234 32.59 -17.32 26.24
N ASN A 235 31.78 -18.05 25.46
CA ASN A 235 32.05 -18.28 24.04
C ASN A 235 31.91 -16.96 23.22
N PRO A 236 32.99 -16.44 22.62
CA PRO A 236 32.96 -15.21 21.81
C PRO A 236 32.19 -15.39 20.48
N ASP A 237 31.93 -16.62 20.06
CA ASP A 237 31.20 -16.99 18.85
C ASP A 237 29.81 -17.57 19.12
N ALA A 238 29.30 -17.42 20.34
CA ALA A 238 27.92 -17.78 20.64
C ALA A 238 26.97 -17.09 19.64
N GLN A 239 25.96 -17.81 19.13
CA GLN A 239 25.03 -17.27 18.15
C GLN A 239 23.65 -17.06 18.77
N ASP A 240 23.09 -15.86 18.59
CA ASP A 240 21.70 -15.58 18.96
C ASP A 240 20.70 -16.18 17.97
N ARG A 241 19.39 -15.96 18.16
CA ARG A 241 18.36 -16.50 17.24
C ARG A 241 18.47 -15.98 15.81
N SER A 242 19.18 -14.88 15.58
CA SER A 242 19.47 -14.36 14.25
C SER A 242 20.80 -14.89 13.69
N LEU A 243 21.42 -15.86 14.36
CA LEU A 243 22.77 -16.35 14.11
C LEU A 243 23.85 -15.26 14.24
N SER A 244 23.55 -14.14 14.91
CA SER A 244 24.50 -13.06 15.15
C SER A 244 25.36 -13.39 16.36
N THR A 245 26.66 -13.15 16.26
CA THR A 245 27.62 -13.28 17.37
C THR A 245 27.75 -11.97 18.17
N PRO A 246 28.36 -11.97 19.37
CA PRO A 246 28.69 -10.73 20.08
C PRO A 246 29.51 -9.76 19.23
N LEU A 247 30.37 -10.29 18.35
CA LEU A 247 31.17 -9.47 17.43
C LEU A 247 30.31 -8.73 16.41
N HIS A 248 29.24 -9.36 15.89
CA HIS A 248 28.26 -8.67 15.03
C HIS A 248 27.59 -7.51 15.78
N VAL A 249 27.18 -7.75 17.04
CA VAL A 249 26.53 -6.73 17.87
C VAL A 249 27.48 -5.55 18.11
N ALA A 250 28.71 -5.83 18.57
CA ALA A 250 29.72 -4.80 18.81
C ALA A 250 30.04 -4.00 17.53
N ALA A 251 30.17 -4.67 16.39
CA ALA A 251 30.44 -4.01 15.11
C ALA A 251 29.27 -3.13 14.64
N SER A 252 28.01 -3.58 14.81
CA SER A 252 26.81 -2.83 14.45
C SER A 252 26.62 -1.52 15.22
N LEU A 253 27.22 -1.43 16.41
CA LEU A 253 27.19 -0.26 17.28
C LEU A 253 28.49 0.58 17.20
N GLY A 254 29.49 0.09 16.48
CA GLY A 254 30.78 0.76 16.31
C GLY A 254 31.63 0.77 17.59
N PHE A 255 31.51 -0.25 18.44
CA PHE A 255 32.25 -0.35 19.70
C PHE A 255 33.61 -1.03 19.48
N ALA A 256 34.57 -0.30 18.90
CA ALA A 256 35.89 -0.80 18.55
C ALA A 256 36.65 -1.47 19.71
N GLY A 257 36.46 -0.99 20.95
CA GLY A 257 37.02 -1.62 22.15
C GLY A 257 36.49 -3.05 22.38
N HIS A 258 35.17 -3.25 22.27
CA HIS A 258 34.57 -4.59 22.39
C HIS A 258 34.96 -5.50 21.23
N VAL A 259 35.02 -4.96 20.01
CA VAL A 259 35.53 -5.67 18.85
C VAL A 259 36.94 -6.19 19.11
N THR A 260 37.83 -5.33 19.62
CA THR A 260 39.22 -5.70 19.95
C THR A 260 39.29 -6.77 21.04
N SER A 261 38.50 -6.64 22.11
CA SER A 261 38.46 -7.64 23.19
C SER A 261 37.97 -9.00 22.71
N LEU A 262 36.94 -9.03 21.86
CA LEU A 262 36.40 -10.27 21.29
C LEU A 262 37.39 -10.93 20.32
N ILE A 263 38.07 -10.14 19.48
CA ILE A 263 39.14 -10.63 18.59
C ILE A 263 40.27 -11.27 19.40
N ARG A 264 40.73 -10.61 20.48
CA ARG A 264 41.78 -11.15 21.37
C ARG A 264 41.37 -12.45 22.05
N ALA A 265 40.08 -12.66 22.28
CA ALA A 265 39.55 -13.90 22.82
C ALA A 265 39.29 -14.98 21.75
N GLY A 266 39.70 -14.76 20.49
CA GLY A 266 39.60 -15.75 19.43
C GLY A 266 38.26 -15.77 18.68
N ALA A 267 37.49 -14.68 18.71
CA ALA A 267 36.24 -14.59 17.94
C ALA A 267 36.48 -14.84 16.43
N ASN A 268 35.68 -15.71 15.83
CA ASN A 268 35.74 -16.03 14.42
C ASN A 268 35.14 -14.90 13.55
N LEU A 269 35.99 -14.29 12.73
CA LEU A 269 35.61 -13.19 11.84
C LEU A 269 34.79 -13.61 10.61
N HIS A 270 34.71 -14.92 10.33
CA HIS A 270 34.02 -15.48 9.16
C HIS A 270 32.54 -15.79 9.41
N VAL A 271 32.06 -15.71 10.64
CA VAL A 271 30.68 -16.06 10.95
C VAL A 271 29.72 -15.13 10.20
N GLN A 272 28.73 -15.73 9.54
CA GLN A 272 27.64 -15.02 8.89
C GLN A 272 26.35 -15.22 9.68
N ASN A 273 25.61 -14.14 9.92
CA ASN A 273 24.30 -14.24 10.55
C ASN A 273 23.24 -14.79 9.57
N SER A 274 21.97 -14.82 9.99
CA SER A 274 20.85 -15.38 9.21
C SER A 274 20.65 -14.70 7.85
N SER A 275 21.17 -13.48 7.66
CA SER A 275 21.16 -12.74 6.39
C SER A 275 22.43 -12.91 5.54
N GLY A 276 23.41 -13.71 6.00
CA GLY A 276 24.73 -13.81 5.38
C GLY A 276 25.68 -12.66 5.79
N THR A 277 25.27 -11.77 6.68
CA THR A 277 26.06 -10.57 7.02
C THR A 277 27.17 -10.94 8.01
N THR A 278 28.39 -10.48 7.75
CA THR A 278 29.55 -10.58 8.68
C THR A 278 29.68 -9.33 9.57
N PRO A 279 30.49 -9.33 10.64
CA PRO A 279 30.74 -8.13 11.43
C PRO A 279 31.34 -6.97 10.61
N LEU A 280 32.17 -7.27 9.61
CA LEU A 280 32.80 -6.25 8.75
C LEU A 280 31.77 -5.48 7.92
N HIS A 281 30.69 -6.12 7.46
CA HIS A 281 29.59 -5.42 6.78
C HIS A 281 29.01 -4.33 7.69
N TYR A 282 28.80 -4.63 8.97
CA TYR A 282 28.26 -3.67 9.93
C TYR A 282 29.21 -2.50 10.19
N GLY A 283 30.52 -2.78 10.32
CA GLY A 283 31.53 -1.73 10.44
C GLY A 283 31.55 -0.80 9.24
N ALA A 284 31.46 -1.36 8.03
CA ALA A 284 31.51 -0.62 6.77
C ALA A 284 30.22 0.15 6.41
N ARG A 285 29.10 -0.09 7.11
CA ARG A 285 27.78 0.41 6.72
C ARG A 285 27.42 1.80 7.28
N GLN A 286 28.12 2.27 8.32
CA GLN A 286 27.79 3.53 8.99
C GLN A 286 28.97 4.51 9.01
N LEU A 287 28.66 5.80 8.87
CA LEU A 287 29.64 6.88 8.92
C LEU A 287 29.93 7.26 10.38
N GLY A 288 31.21 7.50 10.69
CA GLY A 288 31.64 8.11 11.96
C GLY A 288 32.96 7.53 12.47
N PRO A 289 33.64 8.24 13.39
CA PRO A 289 34.97 7.84 13.89
C PRO A 289 34.93 6.47 14.58
N ARG A 290 33.86 6.18 15.32
CA ARG A 290 33.68 4.88 15.99
C ARG A 290 33.64 3.71 14.99
N PHE A 291 32.97 3.89 13.85
CA PHE A 291 32.85 2.87 12.81
C PHE A 291 34.11 2.75 11.97
N PHE A 292 34.83 3.85 11.77
CA PHE A 292 36.16 3.85 11.16
C PHE A 292 37.14 3.00 11.98
N GLU A 293 37.19 3.18 13.31
CA GLU A 293 38.03 2.37 14.19
C GLU A 293 37.56 0.91 14.28
N THR A 294 36.25 0.66 14.30
CA THR A 294 35.71 -0.70 14.22
C THR A 294 36.10 -1.42 12.93
N THR A 295 35.97 -0.75 11.78
CA THR A 295 36.32 -1.31 10.47
C THR A 295 37.82 -1.58 10.40
N LYS A 296 38.64 -0.63 10.85
CA LYS A 296 40.10 -0.79 10.97
C LYS A 296 40.47 -1.98 11.85
N ALA A 297 39.89 -2.11 13.04
CA ALA A 297 40.18 -3.22 13.95
C ALA A 297 39.83 -4.58 13.35
N LEU A 298 38.68 -4.70 12.68
CA LEU A 298 38.28 -5.93 11.99
C LEU A 298 39.22 -6.27 10.83
N LEU A 299 39.59 -5.28 10.02
CA LEU A 299 40.48 -5.48 8.87
C LEU A 299 41.92 -5.84 9.27
N SER A 300 42.46 -5.15 10.28
CA SER A 300 43.78 -5.46 10.84
C SER A 300 43.86 -6.87 11.46
N ALA A 301 42.72 -7.43 11.88
CA ALA A 301 42.63 -8.80 12.38
C ALA A 301 42.37 -9.85 11.28
N GLY A 302 42.31 -9.46 10.01
CA GLY A 302 42.11 -10.39 8.90
C GLY A 302 40.65 -10.76 8.62
N ALA A 303 39.69 -9.88 8.93
CA ALA A 303 38.28 -10.14 8.60
C ALA A 303 38.09 -10.35 7.09
N PRO A 304 37.21 -11.28 6.65
CA PRO A 304 37.05 -11.60 5.25
C PRO A 304 36.42 -10.43 4.47
N VAL A 305 37.27 -9.69 3.76
CA VAL A 305 36.92 -8.44 3.07
C VAL A 305 35.94 -8.64 1.90
N ASN A 306 35.95 -9.83 1.28
CA ASN A 306 35.18 -10.14 0.07
C ASN A 306 34.00 -11.10 0.30
N LEU A 307 33.73 -11.50 1.55
CA LEU A 307 32.62 -12.43 1.81
C LEU A 307 31.29 -11.73 1.60
N ALA A 308 30.49 -12.22 0.65
CA ALA A 308 29.19 -11.63 0.32
C ALA A 308 28.07 -12.18 1.21
N ASN A 309 27.11 -11.34 1.57
CA ASN A 309 25.88 -11.76 2.24
C ASN A 309 24.89 -12.43 1.28
N LYS A 310 23.72 -12.89 1.78
CA LYS A 310 22.74 -13.62 0.97
C LYS A 310 22.17 -12.81 -0.21
N ARG A 311 22.30 -11.48 -0.20
CA ARG A 311 21.90 -10.60 -1.31
C ARG A 311 23.04 -10.37 -2.32
N GLY A 312 24.22 -10.92 -2.09
CA GLY A 312 25.43 -10.70 -2.89
C GLY A 312 26.16 -9.40 -2.56
N PHE A 313 25.82 -8.70 -1.47
CA PHE A 313 26.56 -7.51 -1.04
C PHE A 313 27.82 -7.94 -0.29
N THR A 314 28.97 -7.38 -0.67
CA THR A 314 30.20 -7.40 0.14
C THR A 314 30.25 -6.17 1.07
N PRO A 315 31.15 -6.13 2.07
CA PRO A 315 31.38 -4.93 2.86
C PRO A 315 31.69 -3.68 2.01
N LEU A 316 32.39 -3.84 0.87
CA LEU A 316 32.65 -2.75 -0.07
C LEU A 316 31.36 -2.20 -0.69
N HIS A 317 30.44 -3.07 -1.10
CA HIS A 317 29.13 -2.63 -1.58
C HIS A 317 28.34 -1.86 -0.51
N ASP A 318 28.37 -2.32 0.75
CA ASP A 318 27.73 -1.59 1.86
C ASP A 318 28.34 -0.20 2.06
N ALA A 319 29.67 -0.07 2.06
CA ALA A 319 30.36 1.22 2.20
C ALA A 319 30.04 2.19 1.05
N VAL A 320 30.04 1.69 -0.19
CA VAL A 320 29.72 2.51 -1.37
C VAL A 320 28.25 2.94 -1.37
N ALA A 321 27.32 2.01 -1.11
CA ALA A 321 25.88 2.30 -1.10
C ALA A 321 25.50 3.35 -0.04
N ASN A 322 26.23 3.41 1.06
CA ASN A 322 26.01 4.38 2.14
C ASN A 322 26.88 5.65 2.00
N ALA A 323 27.58 5.82 0.87
CA ALA A 323 28.41 6.99 0.59
C ALA A 323 29.50 7.25 1.66
N ILE A 324 30.29 6.22 2.01
CA ILE A 324 31.32 6.29 3.05
C ILE A 324 32.74 6.11 2.46
N PRO A 325 33.38 7.17 1.92
CA PRO A 325 34.69 7.06 1.27
C PRO A 325 35.81 6.53 2.17
N SER A 326 35.79 6.86 3.46
CA SER A 326 36.82 6.38 4.39
C SER A 326 36.78 4.87 4.58
N ALA A 327 35.59 4.27 4.65
CA ALA A 327 35.43 2.81 4.70
C ALA A 327 35.78 2.17 3.35
N VAL A 328 35.40 2.78 2.22
CA VAL A 328 35.80 2.33 0.87
C VAL A 328 37.32 2.27 0.75
N ALA A 329 38.02 3.33 1.14
CA ALA A 329 39.48 3.39 1.11
C ALA A 329 40.12 2.33 2.02
N GLN A 330 39.62 2.16 3.26
CA GLN A 330 40.11 1.12 4.17
C GLN A 330 39.95 -0.30 3.59
N LEU A 331 38.78 -0.59 3.03
CA LEU A 331 38.46 -1.90 2.47
C LEU A 331 39.35 -2.22 1.25
N ILE A 332 39.52 -1.26 0.33
CA ILE A 332 40.41 -1.40 -0.83
C ILE A 332 41.85 -1.64 -0.39
N ALA A 333 42.33 -0.87 0.60
CA ALA A 333 43.68 -1.05 1.14
C ALA A 333 43.93 -2.44 1.76
N HIS A 334 42.86 -3.17 2.11
CA HIS A 334 42.92 -4.54 2.63
C HIS A 334 42.44 -5.60 1.61
N GLY A 335 42.47 -5.29 0.31
CA GLY A 335 42.22 -6.27 -0.76
C GLY A 335 40.75 -6.51 -1.09
N ALA A 336 39.86 -5.54 -0.83
CA ALA A 336 38.49 -5.61 -1.34
C ALA A 336 38.46 -5.63 -2.87
N ASP A 337 37.82 -6.63 -3.46
CA ASP A 337 37.63 -6.73 -4.91
C ASP A 337 36.46 -5.84 -5.37
N PRO A 338 36.73 -4.77 -6.15
CA PRO A 338 35.68 -3.87 -6.64
C PRO A 338 34.76 -4.47 -7.70
N ASN A 339 35.11 -5.64 -8.25
CA ASN A 339 34.45 -6.26 -9.39
C ASN A 339 33.43 -7.35 -9.03
N MET A 340 33.31 -7.68 -7.74
CA MET A 340 32.25 -8.56 -7.26
C MET A 340 30.86 -8.00 -7.59
N ARG A 341 29.90 -8.89 -7.87
CA ARG A 341 28.57 -8.52 -8.35
C ARG A 341 27.49 -8.84 -7.33
N ILE A 342 26.57 -7.91 -7.14
CA ILE A 342 25.35 -8.13 -6.36
C ILE A 342 24.44 -9.11 -7.10
N HIS A 343 23.94 -10.15 -6.42
CA HIS A 343 23.17 -11.23 -7.06
C HIS A 343 21.88 -10.73 -7.73
N ALA A 344 21.14 -9.83 -7.08
CA ALA A 344 19.83 -9.39 -7.55
C ALA A 344 19.88 -8.43 -8.75
N THR A 345 20.93 -7.62 -8.85
CA THR A 345 21.03 -6.53 -9.84
C THR A 345 22.19 -6.69 -10.80
N GLY A 346 23.15 -7.58 -10.53
CA GLY A 346 24.40 -7.68 -11.28
C GLY A 346 25.34 -6.48 -11.12
N MET A 347 25.01 -5.50 -10.27
CA MET A 347 25.82 -4.29 -10.09
C MET A 347 27.13 -4.59 -9.36
N THR A 348 28.20 -3.93 -9.79
CA THR A 348 29.49 -3.86 -9.07
C THR A 348 29.54 -2.64 -8.15
N ALA A 349 30.59 -2.52 -7.34
CA ALA A 349 30.81 -1.33 -6.52
C ALA A 349 30.89 -0.03 -7.35
N LEU A 350 31.47 -0.08 -8.55
CA LEU A 350 31.56 1.11 -9.42
C LEU A 350 30.19 1.58 -9.94
N HIS A 351 29.27 0.65 -10.21
CA HIS A 351 27.88 0.99 -10.55
C HIS A 351 27.20 1.74 -9.40
N LEU A 352 27.36 1.26 -8.16
CA LEU A 352 26.80 1.93 -6.99
C LEU A 352 27.43 3.31 -6.76
N ALA A 353 28.74 3.44 -6.97
CA ALA A 353 29.44 4.73 -6.83
C ALA A 353 28.97 5.75 -7.87
N ALA A 354 28.76 5.32 -9.13
CA ALA A 354 28.17 6.12 -10.18
C ALA A 354 26.72 6.53 -9.84
N PHE A 355 25.91 5.60 -9.34
CA PHE A 355 24.51 5.87 -8.96
C PHE A 355 24.37 6.79 -7.75
N THR A 356 25.21 6.62 -6.72
CA THR A 356 25.22 7.45 -5.50
C THR A 356 25.88 8.81 -5.70
N MET A 357 26.52 9.03 -6.85
CA MET A 357 27.15 10.29 -7.24
C MET A 357 28.29 10.75 -6.30
N VAL A 358 29.02 9.80 -5.70
CA VAL A 358 30.15 10.11 -4.79
C VAL A 358 31.47 10.00 -5.54
N SER A 359 32.01 11.13 -6.02
CA SER A 359 33.22 11.15 -6.85
C SER A 359 34.46 10.56 -6.19
N VAL A 360 34.58 10.67 -4.86
CA VAL A 360 35.67 10.07 -4.09
C VAL A 360 35.63 8.54 -4.13
N ASN A 361 34.44 7.93 -4.02
CA ASN A 361 34.28 6.49 -4.14
C ASN A 361 34.66 6.00 -5.54
N VAL A 362 34.23 6.74 -6.57
CA VAL A 362 34.59 6.44 -7.97
C VAL A 362 36.11 6.43 -8.13
N ARG A 363 36.83 7.46 -7.65
CA ARG A 363 38.30 7.50 -7.71
C ARG A 363 38.95 6.32 -6.99
N HIS A 364 38.53 6.03 -5.77
CA HIS A 364 39.08 4.89 -5.02
C HIS A 364 38.87 3.57 -5.77
N LEU A 365 37.68 3.33 -6.30
CA LEU A 365 37.36 2.10 -7.02
C LEU A 365 38.15 1.98 -8.33
N LEU A 366 38.26 3.06 -9.11
CA LEU A 366 39.06 3.06 -10.35
C LEU A 366 40.54 2.78 -10.06
N SER A 367 41.10 3.43 -9.01
CA SER A 367 42.48 3.15 -8.57
C SER A 367 42.71 1.72 -8.09
N ALA A 368 41.63 1.02 -7.71
CA ALA A 368 41.66 -0.38 -7.28
C ALA A 368 41.41 -1.38 -8.42
N GLY A 369 41.38 -0.94 -9.68
CA GLY A 369 41.14 -1.82 -10.83
C GLY A 369 39.67 -2.20 -11.03
N ALA A 370 38.73 -1.33 -10.64
CA ALA A 370 37.33 -1.51 -10.99
C ALA A 370 37.13 -1.51 -12.51
N LEU A 371 36.43 -2.51 -13.03
CA LEU A 371 36.09 -2.65 -14.44
C LEU A 371 35.13 -1.52 -14.86
N VAL A 372 35.68 -0.54 -15.57
CA VAL A 372 34.97 0.67 -16.03
C VAL A 372 33.75 0.33 -16.88
N ASN A 373 33.86 -0.72 -17.69
CA ASN A 373 32.83 -1.19 -18.62
C ASN A 373 32.08 -2.45 -18.13
N ALA A 374 32.12 -2.77 -16.84
CA ALA A 374 31.27 -3.82 -16.29
C ALA A 374 29.80 -3.50 -16.58
N VAL A 375 29.00 -4.53 -16.86
CA VAL A 375 27.56 -4.38 -17.14
C VAL A 375 26.72 -4.94 -16.01
N ASP A 376 25.65 -4.28 -15.59
CA ASP A 376 24.70 -4.81 -14.61
C ASP A 376 23.74 -5.86 -15.23
N GLY A 377 22.75 -6.31 -14.47
CA GLY A 377 21.77 -7.31 -14.90
C GLY A 377 20.81 -6.86 -16.01
N ILE A 378 20.80 -5.58 -16.38
CA ILE A 378 20.02 -5.03 -17.51
C ILE A 378 20.95 -4.44 -18.60
N GLY A 379 22.24 -4.75 -18.56
CA GLY A 379 23.22 -4.32 -19.55
C GLY A 379 23.68 -2.87 -19.39
N LYS A 380 23.45 -2.22 -18.25
CA LYS A 380 23.93 -0.84 -18.02
C LYS A 380 25.37 -0.85 -17.52
N THR A 381 26.19 0.09 -18.00
CA THR A 381 27.53 0.36 -17.47
C THR A 381 27.48 1.42 -16.36
N PRO A 382 28.54 1.57 -15.53
CA PRO A 382 28.66 2.69 -14.60
C PRO A 382 28.49 4.06 -15.25
N LEU A 383 29.01 4.24 -16.49
CA LEU A 383 28.85 5.49 -17.24
C LEU A 383 27.37 5.86 -17.44
N SER A 384 26.52 4.89 -17.77
CA SER A 384 25.09 5.11 -17.96
C SER A 384 24.36 5.58 -16.68
N LEU A 385 24.91 5.25 -15.50
CA LEU A 385 24.37 5.64 -14.20
C LEU A 385 24.93 6.97 -13.69
N ALA A 386 26.10 7.40 -14.20
CA ALA A 386 26.83 8.58 -13.75
C ALA A 386 26.33 9.92 -14.31
N LEU A 387 25.39 9.90 -15.26
CA LEU A 387 25.02 11.06 -16.09
C LEU A 387 24.37 12.23 -15.35
N GLY A 388 24.02 12.06 -14.06
CA GLY A 388 23.61 13.15 -13.18
C GLY A 388 24.78 14.00 -12.66
N SER A 389 26.02 13.54 -12.80
CA SER A 389 27.23 14.24 -12.39
C SER A 389 28.21 14.35 -13.54
N LYS A 390 28.37 15.58 -14.07
CA LYS A 390 29.37 15.88 -15.11
C LYS A 390 30.79 15.48 -14.66
N GLN A 391 31.12 15.68 -13.37
CA GLN A 391 32.42 15.30 -12.83
C GLN A 391 32.64 13.78 -12.89
N ILE A 392 31.66 12.97 -12.46
CA ILE A 392 31.81 11.50 -12.47
C ILE A 392 31.79 10.95 -13.88
N THR A 393 30.93 11.51 -14.74
CA THR A 393 30.89 11.18 -16.17
C THR A 393 32.26 11.41 -16.81
N GLN A 394 32.89 12.56 -16.54
CA GLN A 394 34.23 12.89 -17.02
C GLN A 394 35.27 11.88 -16.52
N MET A 395 35.29 11.58 -15.21
CA MET A 395 36.24 10.61 -14.65
C MET A 395 36.11 9.22 -15.28
N LEU A 396 34.90 8.75 -15.54
CA LEU A 396 34.69 7.44 -16.18
C LEU A 396 35.14 7.45 -17.65
N LEU A 397 34.86 8.53 -18.39
CA LEU A 397 35.29 8.70 -19.78
C LEU A 397 36.81 8.80 -19.91
N ASP A 398 37.47 9.47 -18.97
CA ASP A 398 38.94 9.55 -18.91
C ASP A 398 39.57 8.16 -18.72
N GLU A 399 38.90 7.27 -17.97
CA GLU A 399 39.27 5.86 -17.81
C GLU A 399 38.72 4.95 -18.93
N SER A 400 38.48 5.50 -20.12
CA SER A 400 38.04 4.76 -21.32
C SER A 400 36.70 4.01 -21.15
N ALA A 401 35.74 4.62 -20.45
CA ALA A 401 34.37 4.12 -20.45
C ALA A 401 33.78 4.12 -21.88
N ASP A 402 33.16 3.01 -22.26
CA ASP A 402 32.52 2.84 -23.56
C ASP A 402 31.27 3.72 -23.66
N VAL A 403 31.41 4.81 -24.40
CA VAL A 403 30.37 5.82 -24.63
C VAL A 403 29.23 5.29 -25.53
N GLN A 404 29.45 4.17 -26.22
CA GLN A 404 28.49 3.57 -27.15
C GLN A 404 27.80 2.33 -26.58
N HIS A 405 28.19 1.85 -25.40
CA HIS A 405 27.64 0.64 -24.82
C HIS A 405 26.12 0.71 -24.71
N ALA A 406 25.42 -0.21 -25.36
CA ALA A 406 23.98 -0.26 -25.36
C ALA A 406 23.44 -1.21 -24.28
N SER A 407 22.46 -0.75 -23.51
CA SER A 407 21.76 -1.62 -22.55
C SER A 407 20.93 -2.71 -23.23
N ALA A 408 20.30 -3.59 -22.45
CA ALA A 408 19.43 -4.65 -22.99
C ALA A 408 18.26 -4.15 -23.88
N VAL A 409 17.89 -2.86 -23.78
CA VAL A 409 16.87 -2.23 -24.64
C VAL A 409 17.47 -1.34 -25.74
N GLY A 410 18.78 -1.42 -25.97
CA GLY A 410 19.49 -0.65 -26.98
C GLY A 410 19.82 0.80 -26.58
N ASN A 411 19.60 1.21 -25.32
CA ASN A 411 19.89 2.59 -24.91
C ASN A 411 21.39 2.75 -24.62
N THR A 412 22.05 3.66 -25.34
CA THR A 412 23.43 4.12 -25.08
C THR A 412 23.47 5.15 -23.93
N PRO A 413 24.64 5.50 -23.37
CA PRO A 413 24.79 6.63 -22.45
C PRO A 413 24.08 7.91 -22.91
N LEU A 414 24.15 8.24 -24.20
CA LEU A 414 23.50 9.45 -24.74
C LEU A 414 21.96 9.36 -24.70
N HIS A 415 21.38 8.16 -24.90
CA HIS A 415 19.95 7.93 -24.67
C HIS A 415 19.59 8.18 -23.21
N PHE A 416 20.38 7.69 -22.25
CA PHE A 416 20.13 7.88 -20.82
C PHE A 416 20.31 9.34 -20.35
N ALA A 417 21.21 10.09 -20.98
CA ALA A 417 21.37 11.53 -20.76
C ALA A 417 20.13 12.29 -21.24
N SER A 418 19.43 11.76 -22.24
CA SER A 418 18.26 12.40 -22.86
C SER A 418 16.93 12.12 -22.17
N LEU A 419 16.95 11.39 -21.04
CA LEU A 419 15.74 11.06 -20.28
C LEU A 419 15.39 12.08 -19.18
N PHE A 420 16.34 12.94 -18.78
CA PHE A 420 16.16 13.89 -17.68
C PHE A 420 16.91 15.20 -17.93
N ALA A 421 16.28 16.33 -17.61
CA ALA A 421 16.78 17.67 -17.94
C ALA A 421 18.15 17.98 -17.33
N GLU A 422 18.37 17.59 -16.07
CA GLU A 422 19.60 17.88 -15.32
C GLU A 422 20.85 17.23 -15.91
N ARG A 423 20.68 16.25 -16.80
CA ARG A 423 21.76 15.51 -17.46
C ARG A 423 22.19 16.15 -18.77
N ALA A 424 21.49 17.17 -19.26
CA ALA A 424 21.80 17.85 -20.51
C ALA A 424 23.25 18.37 -20.57
N ALA A 425 23.81 18.77 -19.41
CA ALA A 425 25.20 19.22 -19.30
C ALA A 425 26.25 18.14 -19.61
N THR A 426 25.87 16.86 -19.62
CA THR A 426 26.76 15.74 -19.98
C THR A 426 26.76 15.43 -21.48
N ILE A 427 25.78 15.91 -22.24
CA ILE A 427 25.67 15.65 -23.68
C ILE A 427 26.91 16.12 -24.47
N PRO A 428 27.37 17.39 -24.33
CA PRO A 428 28.56 17.84 -25.06
C PRO A 428 29.80 17.02 -24.70
N LEU A 429 29.87 16.54 -23.45
CA LEU A 429 30.96 15.71 -22.97
C LEU A 429 30.90 14.31 -23.61
N LEU A 430 29.75 13.64 -23.62
CA LEU A 430 29.61 12.34 -24.27
C LEU A 430 29.96 12.42 -25.77
N VAL A 431 29.50 13.47 -26.45
CA VAL A 431 29.77 13.69 -27.88
C VAL A 431 31.25 13.95 -28.15
N LYS A 432 31.93 14.70 -27.27
CA LYS A 432 33.39 14.89 -27.33
C LYS A 432 34.15 13.55 -27.30
N TYR A 433 33.65 12.55 -26.58
CA TYR A 433 34.25 11.21 -26.49
C TYR A 433 33.73 10.24 -27.57
N GLY A 434 33.00 10.74 -28.58
CA GLY A 434 32.58 9.95 -29.73
C GLY A 434 31.19 9.29 -29.62
N ALA A 435 30.32 9.77 -28.73
CA ALA A 435 28.93 9.30 -28.68
C ALA A 435 28.22 9.54 -30.02
N ASN A 436 27.56 8.50 -30.56
CA ASN A 436 26.74 8.66 -31.76
C ASN A 436 25.42 9.37 -31.40
N VAL A 437 25.29 10.63 -31.81
CA VAL A 437 24.11 11.47 -31.56
C VAL A 437 22.85 10.90 -32.19
N ASN A 438 23.01 10.17 -33.28
CA ASN A 438 21.94 9.57 -34.09
C ASN A 438 21.85 8.05 -33.88
N GLY A 439 22.47 7.51 -32.83
CA GLY A 439 22.33 6.10 -32.48
C GLY A 439 20.88 5.79 -32.11
N VAL A 440 20.38 4.62 -32.49
CA VAL A 440 19.00 4.20 -32.24
C VAL A 440 18.92 3.06 -31.22
N ASN A 441 17.88 3.08 -30.38
CA ASN A 441 17.58 1.97 -29.48
C ASN A 441 16.67 0.91 -30.12
N ALA A 442 16.23 -0.08 -29.33
CA ALA A 442 15.37 -1.17 -29.84
C ALA A 442 14.01 -0.72 -30.41
N ARG A 443 13.58 0.52 -30.16
CA ARG A 443 12.37 1.14 -30.75
C ARG A 443 12.70 2.08 -31.91
N GLN A 444 13.89 1.97 -32.48
CA GLN A 444 14.42 2.89 -33.49
C GLN A 444 14.46 4.36 -33.04
N ARG A 445 14.44 4.61 -31.72
CA ARG A 445 14.43 5.98 -31.19
C ARG A 445 15.86 6.47 -31.00
N THR A 446 16.13 7.67 -31.49
CA THR A 446 17.35 8.44 -31.16
C THR A 446 17.26 9.07 -29.77
N PRO A 447 18.38 9.56 -29.21
CA PRO A 447 18.38 10.47 -28.06
C PRO A 447 17.40 11.65 -28.21
N LEU A 448 17.29 12.24 -29.41
CA LEU A 448 16.38 13.37 -29.66
C LEU A 448 14.90 12.97 -29.57
N HIS A 449 14.53 11.77 -30.04
CA HIS A 449 13.19 11.23 -29.82
C HIS A 449 12.87 11.10 -28.32
N LEU A 450 13.82 10.69 -27.49
CA LEU A 450 13.61 10.58 -26.05
C LEU A 450 13.46 11.96 -25.39
N ALA A 451 14.25 12.95 -25.79
CA ALA A 451 14.11 14.32 -25.32
C ALA A 451 12.74 14.92 -25.70
N ALA A 452 12.28 14.69 -26.93
CA ALA A 452 10.97 15.10 -27.43
C ALA A 452 9.81 14.43 -26.66
N LEU A 453 9.91 13.10 -26.45
CA LEU A 453 8.96 12.31 -25.67
C LEU A 453 8.86 12.77 -24.21
N LYS A 454 9.95 13.31 -23.64
CA LYS A 454 10.01 13.77 -22.25
C LYS A 454 9.81 15.28 -22.09
N ASN A 455 9.56 16.00 -23.19
CA ASN A 455 9.41 17.46 -23.22
C ASN A 455 10.62 18.23 -22.65
N LEU A 456 11.85 17.76 -22.94
CA LEU A 456 13.08 18.32 -22.38
C LEU A 456 13.75 19.30 -23.34
N VAL A 457 13.21 20.51 -23.49
CA VAL A 457 13.69 21.51 -24.49
C VAL A 457 15.21 21.78 -24.38
N PRO A 458 15.79 22.02 -23.18
CA PRO A 458 17.24 22.25 -23.07
C PRO A 458 18.08 21.05 -23.49
N THR A 459 17.55 19.83 -23.30
CA THR A 459 18.20 18.59 -23.74
C THR A 459 18.13 18.44 -25.25
N ALA A 460 16.97 18.71 -25.85
CA ALA A 460 16.80 18.74 -27.30
C ALA A 460 17.75 19.76 -27.95
N ASP A 461 17.81 21.00 -27.43
CA ASP A 461 18.74 22.03 -27.91
C ASP A 461 20.21 21.59 -27.83
N ALA A 462 20.59 20.90 -26.75
CA ALA A 462 21.95 20.38 -26.61
C ALA A 462 22.28 19.28 -27.64
N LEU A 463 21.30 18.41 -27.95
CA LEU A 463 21.45 17.37 -28.98
C LEU A 463 21.50 17.97 -30.38
N ILE A 464 20.66 18.97 -30.69
CA ILE A 464 20.65 19.66 -31.98
C ILE A 464 21.99 20.36 -32.21
N ARG A 465 22.51 21.09 -31.21
CA ARG A 465 23.85 21.69 -31.27
C ARG A 465 24.96 20.66 -31.40
N ALA A 466 24.72 19.41 -31.00
CA ALA A 466 25.65 18.30 -31.17
C ALA A 466 25.50 17.57 -32.52
N GLY A 467 24.61 18.01 -33.41
CA GLY A 467 24.41 17.42 -34.74
C GLY A 467 23.36 16.31 -34.80
N ALA A 468 22.35 16.36 -33.92
CA ALA A 468 21.22 15.43 -34.01
C ALA A 468 20.44 15.62 -35.32
N ASP A 469 20.18 14.51 -36.02
CA ASP A 469 19.32 14.46 -37.19
C ASP A 469 17.86 14.48 -36.75
N LEU A 470 17.11 15.49 -37.19
CA LEU A 470 15.72 15.68 -36.85
C LEU A 470 14.79 14.84 -37.73
N THR A 471 15.26 14.37 -38.89
CA THR A 471 14.45 13.65 -39.90
C THR A 471 14.26 12.16 -39.60
N MET A 472 15.07 11.62 -38.69
CA MET A 472 14.99 10.21 -38.33
C MET A 472 13.65 9.86 -37.71
N VAL A 473 13.17 8.64 -37.94
CA VAL A 473 11.88 8.16 -37.46
C VAL A 473 12.00 6.99 -36.49
N ASP A 474 11.11 6.94 -35.50
CA ASP A 474 10.98 5.79 -34.59
C ASP A 474 10.28 4.58 -35.25
N ASP A 475 10.13 3.48 -34.51
CA ASP A 475 9.48 2.24 -34.98
C ASP A 475 8.03 2.42 -35.47
N ARG A 476 7.42 3.57 -35.17
CA ARG A 476 6.07 3.97 -35.58
C ARG A 476 6.08 5.06 -36.65
N GLY A 477 7.24 5.39 -37.22
CA GLY A 477 7.39 6.40 -38.25
C GLY A 477 7.33 7.84 -37.73
N ASN A 478 7.41 8.08 -36.42
CA ASN A 478 7.35 9.46 -35.91
C ASN A 478 8.76 10.04 -35.92
N THR A 479 8.93 11.22 -36.52
CA THR A 479 10.07 12.11 -36.23
C THR A 479 10.01 12.59 -34.77
N PRO A 480 11.08 13.15 -34.19
CA PRO A 480 11.05 13.74 -32.86
C PRO A 480 9.96 14.82 -32.73
N ALA A 481 9.73 15.63 -33.77
CA ALA A 481 8.67 16.64 -33.78
C ALA A 481 7.27 16.01 -33.75
N LEU A 482 7.00 15.03 -34.63
CA LEU A 482 5.72 14.30 -34.63
C LEU A 482 5.49 13.58 -33.31
N LEU A 483 6.55 13.02 -32.71
CA LEU A 483 6.48 12.37 -31.42
C LEU A 483 6.14 13.37 -30.30
N ALA A 484 6.76 14.56 -30.28
CA ALA A 484 6.40 15.63 -29.34
C ALA A 484 4.92 16.02 -29.46
N MET A 485 4.44 16.23 -30.69
CA MET A 485 3.03 16.59 -30.95
C MET A 485 2.06 15.49 -30.50
N LYS A 486 2.38 14.23 -30.75
CA LYS A 486 1.57 13.07 -30.35
C LYS A 486 1.35 12.96 -28.84
N PHE A 487 2.28 13.51 -28.04
CA PHE A 487 2.16 13.58 -26.58
C PHE A 487 1.71 14.96 -26.09
N GLY A 488 1.28 15.87 -26.98
CA GLY A 488 0.78 17.20 -26.63
C GLY A 488 1.88 18.21 -26.26
N HIS A 489 3.15 17.94 -26.57
CA HIS A 489 4.26 18.83 -26.26
C HIS A 489 4.45 19.92 -27.33
N GLY A 490 3.45 20.78 -27.49
CA GLY A 490 3.41 21.82 -28.54
C GLY A 490 4.64 22.73 -28.57
N HIS A 491 5.10 23.23 -27.41
CA HIS A 491 6.29 24.09 -27.35
C HIS A 491 7.58 23.37 -27.76
N MET A 492 7.73 22.08 -27.41
CA MET A 492 8.86 21.26 -27.86
C MET A 492 8.79 21.05 -29.38
N ALA A 493 7.62 20.67 -29.90
CA ALA A 493 7.42 20.52 -31.34
C ALA A 493 7.78 21.82 -32.07
N ARG A 494 7.29 22.97 -31.59
CA ARG A 494 7.64 24.30 -32.13
C ARG A 494 9.14 24.57 -32.10
N ALA A 495 9.85 24.18 -31.03
CA ALA A 495 11.30 24.35 -30.94
C ALA A 495 12.04 23.49 -31.98
N LEU A 496 11.60 22.25 -32.21
CA LEU A 496 12.18 21.35 -33.20
C LEU A 496 11.92 21.83 -34.63
N LEU A 497 10.69 22.28 -34.92
CA LEU A 497 10.28 22.77 -36.24
C LEU A 497 10.95 24.08 -36.66
N ARG A 498 11.63 24.80 -35.75
CA ARG A 498 12.50 25.92 -36.14
C ARG A 498 13.75 25.47 -36.89
N TYR A 499 14.17 24.21 -36.75
CA TYR A 499 15.37 23.65 -37.36
C TYR A 499 15.07 22.70 -38.52
N GLU A 500 13.88 22.10 -38.56
CA GLU A 500 13.48 21.13 -39.58
C GLU A 500 12.14 21.56 -40.22
N TYR A 501 12.12 21.64 -41.56
CA TYR A 501 10.98 22.16 -42.35
C TYR A 501 10.48 21.09 -43.34
N ASN A 502 9.85 20.04 -42.84
CA ASN A 502 9.07 19.12 -43.69
C ASN A 502 7.70 18.87 -43.05
N PHE A 503 6.73 19.70 -43.41
CA PHE A 503 5.37 19.63 -42.88
C PHE A 503 4.53 18.48 -43.44
N ASP A 504 4.96 17.88 -44.55
CA ASP A 504 4.30 16.74 -45.20
C ASP A 504 4.63 15.39 -44.54
N ALA A 505 5.64 15.36 -43.65
CA ALA A 505 6.04 14.13 -42.97
C ALA A 505 4.85 13.52 -42.20
N SER A 506 4.64 12.22 -42.42
CA SER A 506 3.58 11.45 -41.77
C SER A 506 4.14 10.19 -41.12
N ASN A 507 3.54 9.79 -40.00
CA ASN A 507 3.94 8.55 -39.34
C ASN A 507 3.32 7.31 -40.00
N HIS A 508 3.58 6.10 -39.49
CA HIS A 508 3.02 4.87 -40.07
C HIS A 508 1.48 4.78 -40.03
N MET A 509 0.80 5.65 -39.27
CA MET A 509 -0.65 5.79 -39.29
C MET A 509 -1.14 6.82 -40.32
N GLY A 510 -0.25 7.45 -41.07
CA GLY A 510 -0.53 8.58 -41.96
C GLY A 510 -0.82 9.89 -41.21
N GLU A 511 -0.49 9.99 -39.92
CA GLU A 511 -0.71 11.22 -39.15
C GLU A 511 0.40 12.22 -39.47
N THR A 512 0.03 13.33 -40.12
CA THR A 512 0.88 14.53 -40.30
C THR A 512 0.83 15.46 -39.10
N MET A 513 1.65 16.52 -39.09
CA MET A 513 1.63 17.53 -38.05
C MET A 513 0.26 18.19 -37.87
N VAL A 514 -0.45 18.48 -38.96
CA VAL A 514 -1.77 19.13 -38.89
C VAL A 514 -2.79 18.25 -38.16
N HIS A 515 -2.77 16.93 -38.39
CA HIS A 515 -3.63 15.99 -37.66
C HIS A 515 -3.36 16.03 -36.15
N LEU A 516 -2.09 15.99 -35.76
CA LEU A 516 -1.68 15.98 -34.35
C LEU A 516 -1.94 17.33 -33.68
N ALA A 517 -1.71 18.45 -34.38
CA ALA A 517 -2.02 19.79 -33.92
C ALA A 517 -3.52 19.97 -33.68
N ALA A 518 -4.35 19.51 -34.63
CA ALA A 518 -5.80 19.56 -34.51
C ALA A 518 -6.31 18.74 -33.31
N ARG A 519 -5.77 17.53 -33.11
CA ARG A 519 -6.14 16.65 -31.98
C ARG A 519 -5.88 17.27 -30.61
N HIS A 520 -4.75 17.96 -30.47
CA HIS A 520 -4.31 18.53 -29.18
C HIS A 520 -4.61 20.02 -29.04
N GLY A 521 -5.27 20.65 -30.02
CA GLY A 521 -5.58 22.08 -30.00
C GLY A 521 -4.34 22.98 -30.08
N ALA A 522 -3.26 22.53 -30.72
CA ALA A 522 -1.99 23.26 -30.78
C ALA A 522 -2.02 24.39 -31.84
N LEU A 523 -2.77 25.45 -31.55
CA LEU A 523 -2.96 26.61 -32.46
C LEU A 523 -1.63 27.25 -32.87
N GLU A 524 -0.65 27.33 -31.96
CA GLU A 524 0.69 27.86 -32.27
C GLU A 524 1.39 27.10 -33.41
N ILE A 525 1.10 25.81 -33.58
CA ILE A 525 1.66 25.01 -34.69
C ILE A 525 0.93 25.33 -35.99
N MET A 526 -0.38 25.56 -35.96
CA MET A 526 -1.13 26.01 -37.13
C MET A 526 -0.65 27.39 -37.60
N GLU A 527 -0.38 28.30 -36.67
CA GLU A 527 0.23 29.61 -36.97
C GLU A 527 1.64 29.46 -37.57
N LEU A 528 2.44 28.52 -37.06
CA LEU A 528 3.80 28.27 -37.57
C LEU A 528 3.79 27.73 -39.01
N LEU A 529 2.78 26.93 -39.37
CA LEU A 529 2.62 26.41 -40.74
C LEU A 529 2.30 27.51 -41.76
N GLY A 530 1.63 28.58 -41.33
CA GLY A 530 1.34 29.74 -42.17
C GLY A 530 0.69 29.37 -43.52
N PRO A 531 1.24 29.79 -44.66
CA PRO A 531 0.65 29.54 -45.98
C PRO A 531 0.66 28.06 -46.37
N ASP A 532 1.58 27.25 -45.83
CA ASP A 532 1.66 25.82 -46.14
C ASP A 532 0.52 25.03 -45.49
N LEU A 533 -0.22 25.62 -44.54
CA LEU A 533 -1.37 24.97 -43.94
C LEU A 533 -2.41 24.56 -45.00
N SER A 534 -2.65 25.39 -46.02
CA SER A 534 -3.66 25.14 -47.05
C SER A 534 -3.38 23.92 -47.91
N SER A 535 -2.12 23.57 -48.17
CA SER A 535 -1.79 22.33 -48.89
C SER A 535 -1.94 21.09 -47.99
N LEU A 536 -1.92 21.28 -46.67
CA LEU A 536 -1.86 20.20 -45.70
C LEU A 536 -3.21 19.80 -45.08
N VAL A 537 -4.17 20.72 -44.99
CA VAL A 537 -5.42 20.54 -44.23
C VAL A 537 -6.27 19.34 -44.68
N ASN A 538 -6.14 18.94 -45.94
CA ASN A 538 -6.90 17.85 -46.55
C ASN A 538 -6.11 16.54 -46.68
N HIS A 539 -4.87 16.48 -46.17
CA HIS A 539 -4.18 15.19 -46.05
C HIS A 539 -5.01 14.24 -45.20
N ALA A 540 -5.03 12.98 -45.59
CA ALA A 540 -5.83 11.95 -44.96
C ALA A 540 -4.91 10.91 -44.32
N THR A 541 -5.24 10.46 -43.10
CA THR A 541 -4.54 9.36 -42.45
C THR A 541 -4.75 8.04 -43.18
N ALA A 542 -4.09 6.97 -42.75
CA ALA A 542 -4.33 5.61 -43.27
C ALA A 542 -5.81 5.16 -43.13
N SER A 543 -6.57 5.75 -42.21
CA SER A 543 -8.00 5.52 -42.02
C SER A 543 -8.90 6.62 -42.61
N GLN A 544 -8.34 7.46 -43.49
CA GLN A 544 -8.97 8.59 -44.16
C GLN A 544 -9.47 9.72 -43.23
N PHE A 545 -8.89 9.87 -42.04
CA PHE A 545 -9.22 11.02 -41.19
C PHE A 545 -8.45 12.23 -41.67
N THR A 546 -9.11 13.37 -41.79
CA THR A 546 -8.47 14.68 -42.02
C THR A 546 -8.25 15.42 -40.70
N ALA A 547 -7.50 16.52 -40.72
CA ALA A 547 -7.31 17.36 -39.54
C ALA A 547 -8.64 17.89 -38.95
N LEU A 548 -9.60 18.21 -39.82
CA LEU A 548 -10.91 18.73 -39.39
C LEU A 548 -11.73 17.69 -38.60
N HIS A 549 -11.59 16.40 -38.91
CA HIS A 549 -12.20 15.34 -38.09
C HIS A 549 -11.64 15.34 -36.66
N PHE A 550 -10.31 15.48 -36.52
CA PHE A 550 -9.69 15.54 -35.20
C PHE A 550 -10.10 16.81 -34.45
N ALA A 551 -10.09 17.97 -35.12
CA ALA A 551 -10.51 19.25 -34.55
C ALA A 551 -11.96 19.20 -34.03
N ALA A 552 -12.87 18.59 -34.79
CA ALA A 552 -14.27 18.48 -34.39
C ALA A 552 -14.49 17.67 -33.09
N THR A 553 -13.54 16.82 -32.73
CA THR A 553 -13.56 16.06 -31.46
C THR A 553 -12.72 16.70 -30.34
N ALA A 554 -11.88 17.68 -30.66
CA ALA A 554 -10.86 18.25 -29.79
C ALA A 554 -11.41 19.33 -28.84
N HIS A 555 -12.10 18.92 -27.77
CA HIS A 555 -12.57 19.84 -26.73
C HIS A 555 -11.40 20.32 -25.84
N PRO A 556 -11.28 21.61 -25.46
CA PRO A 556 -12.23 22.73 -25.61
C PRO A 556 -12.00 23.65 -26.83
N LEU A 557 -10.89 23.52 -27.55
CA LEU A 557 -10.53 24.42 -28.68
C LEU A 557 -11.14 23.99 -30.03
N ALA A 558 -12.17 23.14 -30.01
CA ALA A 558 -12.75 22.54 -31.20
C ALA A 558 -13.26 23.61 -32.19
N ILE A 559 -13.88 24.67 -31.69
CA ILE A 559 -14.46 25.75 -32.51
C ILE A 559 -13.34 26.53 -33.20
N THR A 560 -12.40 27.08 -32.41
CA THR A 560 -11.30 27.90 -32.96
C THR A 560 -10.41 27.11 -33.89
N MET A 561 -10.07 25.86 -33.54
CA MET A 561 -9.27 24.99 -34.40
C MET A 561 -10.00 24.64 -35.70
N SER A 562 -11.29 24.32 -35.64
CA SER A 562 -12.08 24.03 -36.84
C SER A 562 -12.22 25.26 -37.72
N ASP A 563 -12.40 26.45 -37.13
CA ASP A 563 -12.45 27.71 -37.88
C ASP A 563 -11.15 27.99 -38.64
N VAL A 564 -10.00 27.84 -37.97
CA VAL A 564 -8.67 27.98 -38.60
C VAL A 564 -8.51 27.01 -39.78
N LEU A 565 -8.88 25.74 -39.59
CA LEU A 565 -8.77 24.73 -40.65
C LEU A 565 -9.71 25.01 -41.83
N LEU A 566 -10.95 25.43 -41.57
CA LEU A 566 -11.92 25.78 -42.61
C LEU A 566 -11.47 27.02 -43.39
N ASN A 567 -10.94 28.04 -42.71
CA ASN A 567 -10.38 29.23 -43.36
C ASN A 567 -9.15 28.89 -44.22
N ALA A 568 -8.41 27.84 -43.88
CA ALA A 568 -7.30 27.32 -44.67
C ALA A 568 -7.74 26.42 -45.84
N GLY A 569 -9.04 26.15 -46.02
CA GLY A 569 -9.58 25.35 -47.13
C GLY A 569 -9.82 23.88 -46.81
N ALA A 570 -10.01 23.52 -45.53
CA ALA A 570 -10.38 22.16 -45.15
C ALA A 570 -11.74 21.77 -45.75
N ASP A 571 -11.82 20.59 -46.34
CA ASP A 571 -13.07 20.02 -46.83
C ASP A 571 -13.99 19.67 -45.66
N VAL A 572 -15.05 20.47 -45.51
CA VAL A 572 -16.07 20.34 -44.46
C VAL A 572 -16.84 19.01 -44.54
N ASN A 573 -16.88 18.38 -45.71
CA ASN A 573 -17.61 17.15 -46.00
C ASN A 573 -16.69 15.95 -46.24
N ALA A 574 -15.40 16.06 -45.90
CA ALA A 574 -14.45 14.96 -46.00
C ALA A 574 -14.97 13.72 -45.25
N CYS A 575 -14.74 12.54 -45.80
CA CYS A 575 -15.24 11.28 -45.24
C CYS A 575 -14.09 10.36 -44.80
N THR A 576 -14.19 9.83 -43.58
CA THR A 576 -13.30 8.76 -43.11
C THR A 576 -13.56 7.43 -43.85
N ALA A 577 -12.73 6.40 -43.59
CA ALA A 577 -12.96 5.05 -44.11
C ALA A 577 -14.28 4.41 -43.63
N ARG A 578 -14.94 5.01 -42.63
CA ARG A 578 -16.28 4.65 -42.16
C ARG A 578 -17.37 5.60 -42.66
N LEU A 579 -17.07 6.44 -43.65
CA LEU A 579 -17.96 7.47 -44.19
C LEU A 579 -18.44 8.49 -43.16
N GLN A 580 -17.69 8.66 -42.07
CA GLN A 580 -18.02 9.66 -41.06
C GLN A 580 -17.45 11.02 -41.47
N THR A 581 -18.24 12.08 -41.29
CA THR A 581 -17.86 13.47 -41.61
C THR A 581 -17.43 14.26 -40.36
N PRO A 582 -16.78 15.43 -40.48
CA PRO A 582 -16.51 16.31 -39.35
C PRO A 582 -17.78 16.75 -38.60
N LEU A 583 -18.89 16.97 -39.31
CA LEU A 583 -20.18 17.28 -38.68
C LEU A 583 -20.66 16.13 -37.79
N MET A 584 -20.52 14.88 -38.24
CA MET A 584 -20.82 13.71 -37.40
C MET A 584 -19.91 13.63 -36.18
N MET A 585 -18.62 13.94 -36.34
CA MET A 585 -17.67 13.98 -35.22
C MET A 585 -18.03 15.06 -34.18
N ALA A 586 -18.52 16.21 -34.61
CA ALA A 586 -18.95 17.28 -33.71
C ALA A 586 -20.10 16.84 -32.79
N THR A 587 -20.92 15.86 -33.21
CA THR A 587 -22.04 15.32 -32.40
C THR A 587 -21.58 14.47 -31.21
N PHE A 588 -20.29 14.13 -31.09
CA PHE A 588 -19.79 13.44 -29.90
C PHE A 588 -19.91 14.30 -28.64
N HIS A 589 -19.89 15.62 -28.79
CA HIS A 589 -20.09 16.60 -27.73
C HIS A 589 -21.37 17.39 -27.99
N ASP A 590 -22.05 17.93 -26.97
CA ASP A 590 -23.26 18.77 -27.17
C ASP A 590 -22.88 20.21 -27.56
N ASN A 591 -21.93 20.37 -28.49
CA ASN A 591 -21.39 21.67 -28.88
C ASN A 591 -22.15 22.24 -30.10
N VAL A 592 -23.22 22.98 -29.81
CA VAL A 592 -24.07 23.61 -30.83
C VAL A 592 -23.31 24.64 -31.66
N GLU A 593 -22.40 25.40 -31.05
CA GLU A 593 -21.63 26.44 -31.74
C GLU A 593 -20.73 25.84 -32.82
N LEU A 594 -20.04 24.74 -32.53
CA LEU A 594 -19.24 24.04 -33.53
C LEU A 594 -20.10 23.47 -34.66
N VAL A 595 -21.26 22.89 -34.32
CA VAL A 595 -22.20 22.37 -35.32
C VAL A 595 -22.71 23.49 -36.22
N SER A 596 -23.11 24.62 -35.65
CA SER A 596 -23.53 25.81 -36.41
C SER A 596 -22.41 26.31 -37.31
N LEU A 597 -21.17 26.42 -36.81
CA LEU A 597 -20.01 26.81 -37.62
C LEU A 597 -19.81 25.89 -38.82
N LEU A 598 -19.86 24.56 -38.62
CA LEU A 598 -19.70 23.60 -39.73
C LEU A 598 -20.83 23.72 -40.75
N LEU A 599 -22.08 23.88 -40.30
CA LEU A 599 -23.25 24.06 -41.17
C LEU A 599 -23.16 25.37 -41.97
N GLU A 600 -22.77 26.48 -41.34
CA GLU A 600 -22.56 27.77 -41.99
C GLU A 600 -21.45 27.71 -43.06
N ARG A 601 -20.48 26.81 -42.88
CA ARG A 601 -19.39 26.55 -43.83
C ARG A 601 -19.73 25.46 -44.85
N GLY A 602 -21.00 25.03 -44.94
CA GLY A 602 -21.49 24.14 -45.99
C GLY A 602 -21.44 22.64 -45.66
N ALA A 603 -21.39 22.26 -44.38
CA ALA A 603 -21.51 20.85 -43.99
C ALA A 603 -22.86 20.25 -44.41
N ASP A 604 -22.84 19.12 -45.10
CA ASP A 604 -24.05 18.40 -45.51
C ASP A 604 -24.51 17.45 -44.40
N ALA A 605 -25.62 17.81 -43.74
CA ALA A 605 -26.24 17.03 -42.67
C ALA A 605 -26.88 15.71 -43.14
N ARG A 606 -27.03 15.50 -44.45
CA ARG A 606 -27.68 14.32 -45.05
C ARG A 606 -26.72 13.15 -45.28
N LEU A 607 -25.42 13.41 -45.24
CA LEU A 607 -24.40 12.36 -45.41
C LEU A 607 -24.57 11.29 -44.33
N GLN A 608 -24.29 10.04 -44.70
CA GLN A 608 -24.48 8.88 -43.84
C GLN A 608 -23.16 8.15 -43.58
N ASP A 609 -22.97 7.71 -42.34
CA ASP A 609 -21.86 6.81 -42.00
C ASP A 609 -22.06 5.42 -42.62
N ARG A 610 -21.07 4.54 -42.47
CA ARG A 610 -21.13 3.15 -42.96
C ARG A 610 -22.30 2.33 -42.38
N ASN A 611 -22.92 2.78 -41.29
CA ASN A 611 -24.10 2.16 -40.69
C ASN A 611 -25.41 2.86 -41.11
N GLY A 612 -25.34 3.84 -42.01
CA GLY A 612 -26.46 4.64 -42.50
C GLY A 612 -26.89 5.78 -41.57
N HIS A 613 -26.15 6.09 -40.50
CA HIS A 613 -26.53 7.17 -39.58
C HIS A 613 -26.07 8.54 -40.11
N THR A 614 -26.98 9.51 -40.12
CA THR A 614 -26.67 10.94 -40.31
C THR A 614 -26.18 11.61 -39.02
N ALA A 615 -25.78 12.88 -39.10
CA ALA A 615 -25.43 13.67 -37.91
C ALA A 615 -26.60 13.73 -36.90
N LEU A 616 -27.84 13.89 -37.37
CA LEU A 616 -29.03 13.88 -36.51
C LEU A 616 -29.21 12.50 -35.83
N GLY A 617 -29.00 11.43 -36.59
CA GLY A 617 -29.00 10.06 -36.09
C GLY A 617 -28.04 9.85 -34.92
N LEU A 618 -26.81 10.32 -35.09
CA LEU A 618 -25.78 10.21 -34.06
C LEU A 618 -26.07 11.11 -32.86
N ALA A 619 -26.54 12.34 -33.04
CA ALA A 619 -26.89 13.25 -31.94
C ALA A 619 -27.99 12.66 -31.02
N ILE A 620 -29.04 12.08 -31.61
CA ILE A 620 -30.12 11.44 -30.85
C ILE A 620 -29.60 10.18 -30.14
N ARG A 621 -28.77 9.35 -30.80
CA ARG A 621 -28.20 8.16 -30.14
C ARG A 621 -27.21 8.50 -29.01
N ALA A 622 -26.43 9.56 -29.19
CA ALA A 622 -25.44 10.03 -28.23
C ALA A 622 -26.02 10.92 -27.13
N ARG A 623 -27.33 11.22 -27.17
CA ARG A 623 -28.04 12.06 -26.19
C ARG A 623 -27.53 13.50 -26.15
N ARG A 624 -27.44 14.11 -27.32
CA ARG A 624 -27.07 15.52 -27.54
C ARG A 624 -28.29 16.34 -27.93
N PRO A 625 -29.15 16.72 -26.97
CA PRO A 625 -30.44 17.32 -27.26
C PRO A 625 -30.30 18.71 -27.92
N SER A 626 -29.29 19.48 -27.54
CA SER A 626 -29.08 20.83 -28.06
C SER A 626 -28.61 20.77 -29.52
N VAL A 627 -27.68 19.87 -29.83
CA VAL A 627 -27.25 19.60 -31.21
C VAL A 627 -28.38 19.02 -32.05
N ALA A 628 -29.16 18.08 -31.51
CA ALA A 628 -30.31 17.52 -32.21
C ALA A 628 -31.37 18.60 -32.55
N ALA A 629 -31.67 19.49 -31.59
CA ALA A 629 -32.57 20.62 -31.83
C ALA A 629 -32.06 21.51 -32.97
N ARG A 630 -30.77 21.88 -32.95
CA ARG A 630 -30.18 22.71 -34.01
C ARG A 630 -30.24 22.05 -35.39
N LEU A 631 -29.99 20.74 -35.48
CA LEU A 631 -30.08 19.99 -36.73
C LEU A 631 -31.53 19.91 -37.27
N LEU A 632 -32.53 19.86 -36.39
CA LEU A 632 -33.96 19.85 -36.74
C LEU A 632 -34.50 21.23 -37.16
N GLU A 633 -33.72 22.30 -37.01
CA GLU A 633 -34.05 23.64 -37.51
C GLU A 633 -33.58 23.86 -38.96
N LEU A 634 -32.85 22.89 -39.54
CA LEU A 634 -32.40 22.99 -40.92
C LEU A 634 -33.57 22.95 -41.90
N PRO A 635 -33.54 23.74 -42.99
CA PRO A 635 -34.59 23.76 -44.02
C PRO A 635 -34.47 22.55 -44.97
N VAL A 636 -34.41 21.35 -44.41
CA VAL A 636 -34.26 20.07 -45.13
C VAL A 636 -35.37 19.14 -44.64
N SER A 637 -35.87 18.27 -45.53
CA SER A 637 -36.91 17.31 -45.15
C SER A 637 -36.41 16.39 -44.03
N LEU A 638 -37.32 16.02 -43.11
CA LEU A 638 -36.95 15.17 -41.97
C LEU A 638 -36.46 13.79 -42.42
N GLU A 639 -37.01 13.26 -43.50
CA GLU A 639 -36.60 11.98 -44.07
C GLU A 639 -35.16 12.01 -44.58
N GLU A 640 -34.77 13.06 -45.30
CA GLU A 640 -33.39 13.26 -45.75
C GLU A 640 -32.43 13.43 -44.56
N LEU A 641 -32.83 14.20 -43.53
CA LEU A 641 -32.04 14.37 -42.31
C LEU A 641 -31.90 13.09 -41.49
N ALA A 642 -32.85 12.18 -41.58
CA ALA A 642 -32.79 10.89 -40.91
C ALA A 642 -32.01 9.82 -41.71
N GLY A 643 -31.80 10.05 -43.01
CA GLY A 643 -31.14 9.11 -43.89
C GLY A 643 -32.08 8.11 -44.57
N GLY A 644 -33.34 8.49 -44.79
CA GLY A 644 -34.38 7.68 -45.41
C GLY A 644 -35.41 7.13 -44.43
N GLU A 645 -36.53 6.64 -44.96
CA GLU A 645 -37.70 6.19 -44.19
C GLU A 645 -37.39 5.12 -43.11
N GLU A 646 -36.60 4.10 -43.44
CA GLU A 646 -36.23 3.03 -42.50
C GLU A 646 -35.39 3.58 -41.34
N MET A 647 -34.48 4.51 -41.62
CA MET A 647 -33.64 5.14 -40.61
C MET A 647 -34.41 6.15 -39.76
N LEU A 648 -35.39 6.86 -40.33
CA LEU A 648 -36.31 7.72 -39.59
C LEU A 648 -37.11 6.93 -38.53
N SER A 649 -37.61 5.75 -38.89
CA SER A 649 -38.31 4.88 -37.93
C SER A 649 -37.41 4.47 -36.76
N ASN A 650 -36.16 4.09 -37.05
CA ASN A 650 -35.16 3.75 -36.04
C ASN A 650 -34.74 4.95 -35.17
N LEU A 651 -34.69 6.14 -35.77
CA LEU A 651 -34.38 7.40 -35.12
C LEU A 651 -35.45 7.79 -34.10
N LEU A 652 -36.72 7.74 -34.51
CA LEU A 652 -37.88 8.00 -33.64
C LEU A 652 -37.92 7.02 -32.46
N LEU A 653 -37.69 5.72 -32.71
CA LEU A 653 -37.57 4.71 -31.65
C LEU A 653 -36.45 5.03 -30.67
N SER A 654 -35.31 5.53 -31.17
CA SER A 654 -34.16 5.92 -30.34
C SER A 654 -34.45 7.16 -29.50
N ALA A 655 -35.13 8.17 -30.06
CA ALA A 655 -35.56 9.37 -29.34
C ALA A 655 -36.51 9.04 -28.18
N VAL A 656 -37.48 8.16 -28.42
CA VAL A 656 -38.40 7.64 -27.39
C VAL A 656 -37.62 6.89 -26.30
N ARG A 657 -36.75 5.94 -26.69
CA ARG A 657 -35.96 5.12 -25.75
C ARG A 657 -35.04 5.96 -24.86
N HIS A 658 -34.50 7.05 -25.41
CA HIS A 658 -33.60 7.95 -24.67
C HIS A 658 -34.31 9.14 -24.02
N ALA A 659 -35.65 9.18 -24.07
CA ALA A 659 -36.49 10.23 -23.50
C ALA A 659 -36.10 11.65 -23.98
N GLN A 660 -35.73 11.80 -25.24
CA GLN A 660 -35.44 13.10 -25.85
C GLN A 660 -36.71 13.75 -26.37
N ILE A 661 -37.56 14.18 -25.43
CA ILE A 661 -38.89 14.70 -25.71
C ILE A 661 -38.85 15.90 -26.67
N PRO A 662 -37.99 16.93 -26.48
CA PRO A 662 -37.98 18.07 -27.40
C PRO A 662 -37.66 17.69 -28.84
N ALA A 663 -36.69 16.78 -29.04
CA ALA A 663 -36.36 16.27 -30.38
C ALA A 663 -37.51 15.42 -30.95
N LEU A 664 -38.15 14.58 -30.13
CA LEU A 664 -39.31 13.78 -30.53
C LEU A 664 -40.48 14.66 -30.97
N THR A 665 -40.88 15.62 -30.15
CA THR A 665 -41.94 16.59 -30.46
C THR A 665 -41.64 17.30 -31.77
N ARG A 666 -40.42 17.82 -31.92
CA ARG A 666 -40.03 18.54 -33.14
C ARG A 666 -40.06 17.66 -34.38
N MET A 667 -39.63 16.40 -34.30
CA MET A 667 -39.74 15.46 -35.41
C MET A 667 -41.20 15.18 -35.80
N LEU A 668 -42.12 15.06 -34.84
CA LEU A 668 -43.55 14.88 -35.10
C LEU A 668 -44.18 16.12 -35.74
N GLU A 669 -43.83 17.31 -35.28
CA GLU A 669 -44.24 18.59 -35.92
C GLU A 669 -43.76 18.70 -37.37
N LEU A 670 -42.58 18.15 -37.68
CA LEU A 670 -42.03 18.09 -39.03
C LEU A 670 -42.62 16.95 -39.89
N GLY A 671 -43.68 16.28 -39.42
CA GLY A 671 -44.43 15.29 -40.18
C GLY A 671 -44.00 13.83 -39.97
N ALA A 672 -43.19 13.52 -38.95
CA ALA A 672 -42.89 12.13 -38.62
C ALA A 672 -44.16 11.35 -38.25
N ASN A 673 -44.30 10.13 -38.78
CA ASN A 673 -45.42 9.26 -38.45
C ASN A 673 -45.34 8.77 -36.99
N PRO A 674 -46.27 9.15 -36.10
CA PRO A 674 -46.30 8.72 -34.70
C PRO A 674 -46.56 7.21 -34.55
N ASN A 675 -47.07 6.56 -35.61
CA ASN A 675 -47.38 5.14 -35.68
C ASN A 675 -46.28 4.32 -36.35
N SER A 676 -45.13 4.92 -36.63
CA SER A 676 -43.96 4.20 -37.13
C SER A 676 -43.51 3.10 -36.16
N GLY A 677 -42.90 2.05 -36.71
CA GLY A 677 -42.50 0.89 -35.95
C GLY A 677 -41.60 -0.03 -36.74
N THR A 678 -41.02 -1.02 -36.06
CA THR A 678 -40.21 -2.05 -36.74
C THR A 678 -41.09 -3.10 -37.43
N LYS A 679 -40.47 -3.93 -38.28
CA LYS A 679 -41.12 -5.05 -39.00
C LYS A 679 -41.85 -6.06 -38.08
N GLU A 680 -41.60 -6.04 -36.77
CA GLU A 680 -42.27 -6.88 -35.76
C GLU A 680 -43.50 -6.20 -35.10
N ASN A 681 -44.11 -5.19 -35.73
CA ASN A 681 -45.19 -4.35 -35.15
C ASN A 681 -44.79 -3.67 -33.83
N TYR A 682 -43.50 -3.41 -33.63
CA TYR A 682 -43.02 -2.68 -32.45
C TYR A 682 -43.12 -1.16 -32.70
N THR A 683 -44.27 -0.58 -32.35
CA THR A 683 -44.58 0.85 -32.55
C THR A 683 -43.84 1.77 -31.58
N LEU A 684 -43.72 3.06 -31.92
CA LEU A 684 -43.19 4.09 -31.02
C LEU A 684 -43.92 4.12 -29.67
N LEU A 685 -45.25 4.02 -29.70
CA LEU A 685 -46.06 4.08 -28.49
C LEU A 685 -45.85 2.85 -27.60
N LEU A 686 -45.67 1.67 -28.20
CA LEU A 686 -45.30 0.46 -27.47
C LEU A 686 -43.89 0.56 -26.87
N CYS A 687 -42.96 1.21 -27.56
CA CYS A 687 -41.63 1.53 -27.02
C CYS A 687 -41.72 2.48 -25.83
N ALA A 688 -42.49 3.57 -25.94
CA ALA A 688 -42.67 4.56 -24.87
C ALA A 688 -43.32 3.95 -23.62
N VAL A 689 -44.36 3.14 -23.81
CA VAL A 689 -45.10 2.43 -22.75
C VAL A 689 -44.22 1.42 -22.04
N ARG A 690 -43.49 0.57 -22.77
CA ARG A 690 -42.60 -0.45 -22.14
C ARG A 690 -41.45 0.17 -21.36
N ASN A 691 -40.95 1.33 -21.79
CA ASN A 691 -39.89 2.06 -21.09
C ASN A 691 -40.43 3.05 -20.04
N CYS A 692 -41.76 3.13 -19.86
CA CYS A 692 -42.44 4.05 -18.93
C CYS A 692 -42.04 5.53 -19.11
N VAL A 693 -41.77 5.96 -20.35
CA VAL A 693 -41.40 7.35 -20.66
C VAL A 693 -42.69 8.17 -20.80
N MET A 694 -43.29 8.54 -19.67
CA MET A 694 -44.61 9.19 -19.60
C MET A 694 -44.76 10.41 -20.54
N PRO A 695 -43.78 11.33 -20.60
CA PRO A 695 -43.88 12.45 -21.53
C PRO A 695 -43.90 12.02 -23.00
N ALA A 696 -43.13 10.99 -23.39
CA ALA A 696 -43.13 10.50 -24.76
C ALA A 696 -44.46 9.83 -25.13
N ILE A 697 -45.11 9.14 -24.18
CA ILE A 697 -46.44 8.56 -24.39
C ILE A 697 -47.45 9.66 -24.68
N LEU A 698 -47.47 10.70 -23.85
CA LEU A 698 -48.39 11.84 -24.03
C LEU A 698 -48.13 12.57 -25.35
N THR A 699 -46.87 12.90 -25.65
CA THR A 699 -46.49 13.57 -26.90
C THR A 699 -46.89 12.77 -28.13
N LEU A 700 -46.69 11.43 -28.14
CA LEU A 700 -47.09 10.58 -29.26
C LEU A 700 -48.61 10.55 -29.44
N LEU A 701 -49.39 10.49 -28.35
CA LEU A 701 -50.86 10.51 -28.40
C LEU A 701 -51.40 11.85 -28.89
N GLU A 702 -50.81 12.96 -28.44
CA GLU A 702 -51.17 14.32 -28.89
C GLU A 702 -50.98 14.50 -30.40
N HIS A 703 -50.02 13.80 -31.01
CA HIS A 703 -49.72 13.88 -32.44
C HIS A 703 -50.39 12.76 -33.27
N GLY A 704 -51.36 12.02 -32.71
CA GLY A 704 -52.14 11.02 -33.46
C GLY A 704 -51.59 9.59 -33.42
N GLY A 705 -50.78 9.25 -32.42
CA GLY A 705 -50.37 7.87 -32.13
C GLY A 705 -51.58 6.99 -31.80
N ASP A 706 -51.66 5.80 -32.38
CA ASP A 706 -52.76 4.85 -32.25
C ASP A 706 -52.72 4.19 -30.86
N PRO A 707 -53.62 4.58 -29.95
CA PRO A 707 -53.69 3.99 -28.61
C PRO A 707 -54.14 2.52 -28.63
N SER A 708 -54.68 2.05 -29.76
CA SER A 708 -55.19 0.69 -29.94
C SER A 708 -54.19 -0.29 -30.54
N ALA A 709 -52.93 0.14 -30.70
CA ALA A 709 -51.83 -0.70 -31.14
C ALA A 709 -51.70 -1.95 -30.25
N LYS A 710 -51.37 -3.09 -30.86
CA LYS A 710 -51.15 -4.36 -30.16
C LYS A 710 -49.71 -4.81 -30.32
N THR A 711 -49.20 -5.54 -29.33
CA THR A 711 -47.91 -6.24 -29.45
C THR A 711 -47.97 -7.34 -30.52
N HIS A 712 -46.82 -7.88 -30.94
CA HIS A 712 -46.75 -9.04 -31.84
C HIS A 712 -47.52 -10.27 -31.32
N ASN A 713 -47.70 -10.40 -30.00
CA ASN A 713 -48.49 -11.46 -29.35
C ASN A 713 -49.98 -11.08 -29.17
N GLY A 714 -50.45 -10.01 -29.83
CA GLY A 714 -51.84 -9.55 -29.74
C GLY A 714 -52.24 -8.87 -28.43
N VAL A 715 -51.31 -8.69 -27.49
CA VAL A 715 -51.56 -8.01 -26.21
C VAL A 715 -51.79 -6.52 -26.42
N ASP A 716 -52.86 -6.00 -25.81
CA ASP A 716 -53.25 -4.59 -25.87
C ASP A 716 -52.28 -3.66 -25.16
N LEU A 717 -52.01 -2.50 -25.76
CA LEU A 717 -51.07 -1.50 -25.25
C LEU A 717 -51.43 -0.97 -23.86
N PHE A 718 -52.72 -0.78 -23.57
CA PHE A 718 -53.19 -0.31 -22.25
C PHE A 718 -52.85 -1.33 -21.15
N LEU A 719 -52.99 -2.62 -21.43
CA LEU A 719 -52.59 -3.68 -20.50
C LEU A 719 -51.08 -3.74 -20.30
N VAL A 720 -50.30 -3.52 -21.37
CA VAL A 720 -48.84 -3.40 -21.27
C VAL A 720 -48.46 -2.22 -20.38
N PHE A 721 -49.14 -1.08 -20.50
CA PHE A 721 -48.94 0.09 -19.66
C PHE A 721 -49.26 -0.17 -18.19
N CYS A 722 -50.44 -0.74 -17.88
CA CYS A 722 -50.83 -1.07 -16.52
C CYS A 722 -49.84 -2.02 -15.81
N ARG A 723 -49.21 -2.92 -16.57
CA ARG A 723 -48.16 -3.81 -16.06
C ARG A 723 -46.81 -3.11 -15.91
N ALA A 724 -46.42 -2.24 -16.85
CA ALA A 724 -45.13 -1.57 -16.85
C ALA A 724 -45.06 -0.43 -15.81
N ALA A 725 -46.17 0.27 -15.56
CA ALA A 725 -46.24 1.46 -14.72
C ALA A 725 -46.78 1.19 -13.29
N LEU A 726 -46.58 -0.02 -12.77
CA LEU A 726 -46.98 -0.42 -11.41
C LEU A 726 -46.38 0.53 -10.35
N GLY A 727 -47.23 1.41 -9.80
CA GLY A 727 -46.87 2.29 -8.68
C GLY A 727 -46.41 3.72 -9.03
N SER A 728 -46.66 4.21 -10.25
CA SER A 728 -46.42 5.63 -10.59
C SER A 728 -47.58 6.52 -10.10
N ASP A 729 -47.29 7.48 -9.20
CA ASP A 729 -48.27 8.40 -8.64
C ASP A 729 -48.32 9.79 -9.32
N SER A 730 -47.70 9.93 -10.49
CA SER A 730 -47.60 11.22 -11.20
C SER A 730 -48.92 11.69 -11.82
N ALA A 731 -49.13 13.00 -11.94
CA ALA A 731 -50.25 13.56 -12.71
C ALA A 731 -50.22 13.12 -14.19
N GLU A 732 -49.02 12.86 -14.72
CA GLU A 732 -48.84 12.32 -16.07
C GLU A 732 -49.40 10.89 -16.21
N TYR A 733 -49.28 10.06 -15.18
CA TYR A 733 -49.86 8.71 -15.17
C TYR A 733 -51.39 8.74 -15.32
N GLU A 734 -52.07 9.67 -14.68
CA GLU A 734 -53.52 9.86 -14.83
C GLU A 734 -53.89 10.31 -16.26
N LYS A 735 -53.12 11.25 -16.84
CA LYS A 735 -53.31 11.69 -18.23
C LYS A 735 -53.13 10.54 -19.21
N VAL A 736 -52.12 9.69 -19.02
CA VAL A 736 -51.88 8.52 -19.88
C VAL A 736 -52.99 7.48 -19.74
N ILE A 737 -53.48 7.22 -18.52
CA ILE A 737 -54.64 6.32 -18.31
C ILE A 737 -55.88 6.87 -18.99
N ARG A 738 -56.14 8.19 -18.88
CA ARG A 738 -57.28 8.80 -19.55
C ARG A 738 -57.21 8.60 -21.06
N ALA A 739 -56.06 8.88 -21.67
CA ALA A 739 -55.90 8.77 -23.11
C ALA A 739 -55.93 7.31 -23.63
N LEU A 740 -55.15 6.39 -23.04
CA LEU A 740 -55.10 4.99 -23.48
C LEU A 740 -56.35 4.20 -23.04
N GLY A 741 -56.88 4.50 -21.85
CA GLY A 741 -58.04 3.82 -21.27
C GLY A 741 -59.34 4.18 -21.97
N ALA A 742 -59.56 5.48 -22.29
CA ALA A 742 -60.73 5.89 -23.08
C ALA A 742 -60.76 5.19 -24.45
N ALA A 743 -59.61 5.15 -25.14
CA ALA A 743 -59.52 4.48 -26.44
C ALA A 743 -59.77 2.96 -26.36
N ARG A 744 -59.31 2.29 -25.30
CA ARG A 744 -59.59 0.88 -25.05
C ARG A 744 -61.08 0.63 -24.82
N LEU A 745 -61.74 1.47 -24.01
CA LEU A 745 -63.16 1.37 -23.69
C LEU A 745 -64.04 1.60 -24.93
N LEU A 746 -63.71 2.61 -25.74
CA LEU A 746 -64.42 2.92 -27.00
C LEU A 746 -64.34 1.79 -28.03
N LYS A 747 -63.23 1.04 -28.08
CA LYS A 747 -63.00 0.01 -29.12
C LYS A 747 -63.58 -1.37 -28.78
N LEU A 748 -63.69 -1.73 -27.50
CA LEU A 748 -64.05 -3.09 -27.09
C LEU A 748 -65.30 -3.19 -26.21
N GLY A 749 -65.86 -2.05 -25.77
CA GLY A 749 -67.11 -1.99 -25.02
C GLY A 749 -67.02 -2.53 -23.58
N GLU A 750 -66.23 -3.59 -23.30
CA GLU A 750 -66.12 -4.22 -21.98
C GLU A 750 -64.73 -4.85 -21.73
N LEU A 751 -64.23 -4.78 -20.48
CA LEU A 751 -62.96 -5.37 -20.04
C LEU A 751 -63.17 -6.79 -19.51
N HIS A 752 -62.47 -7.79 -20.04
CA HIS A 752 -62.65 -9.17 -19.55
C HIS A 752 -62.24 -9.31 -18.06
N PRO A 753 -62.96 -10.08 -17.21
CA PRO A 753 -62.68 -10.18 -15.77
C PRO A 753 -61.25 -10.58 -15.42
N THR A 754 -60.62 -11.44 -16.23
CA THR A 754 -59.21 -11.84 -16.06
C THR A 754 -58.22 -10.73 -16.39
N GLU A 755 -58.57 -9.77 -17.25
CA GLU A 755 -57.76 -8.58 -17.53
C GLU A 755 -57.84 -7.60 -16.36
N MET A 756 -59.03 -7.42 -15.77
CA MET A 756 -59.25 -6.56 -14.60
C MET A 756 -58.46 -7.03 -13.37
N GLN A 757 -58.32 -8.35 -13.16
CA GLN A 757 -57.51 -8.91 -12.07
C GLN A 757 -56.01 -8.61 -12.20
N LEU A 758 -55.52 -8.33 -13.41
CA LEU A 758 -54.12 -8.05 -13.71
C LEU A 758 -53.78 -6.55 -13.68
N MET A 759 -54.79 -5.67 -13.49
CA MET A 759 -54.62 -4.23 -13.41
C MET A 759 -54.43 -3.74 -11.97
N PRO A 760 -53.57 -2.72 -11.74
CA PRO A 760 -53.49 -2.08 -10.43
C PRO A 760 -54.80 -1.39 -10.07
N ARG A 761 -55.24 -1.50 -8.80
CA ARG A 761 -56.51 -0.94 -8.29
C ARG A 761 -56.75 0.53 -8.68
N ARG A 762 -55.70 1.35 -8.67
CA ARG A 762 -55.78 2.77 -9.07
C ARG A 762 -56.14 2.96 -10.54
N ALA A 763 -55.61 2.13 -11.44
CA ALA A 763 -55.95 2.18 -12.86
C ALA A 763 -57.40 1.79 -13.11
N LEU A 764 -57.91 0.79 -12.36
CA LEU A 764 -59.33 0.40 -12.40
C LEU A 764 -60.26 1.54 -11.93
N VAL A 765 -59.91 2.22 -10.84
CA VAL A 765 -60.70 3.36 -10.33
C VAL A 765 -60.74 4.50 -11.36
N LEU A 766 -59.60 4.84 -11.98
CA LEU A 766 -59.55 5.87 -13.01
C LEU A 766 -60.31 5.46 -14.27
N LEU A 767 -60.20 4.21 -14.71
CA LEU A 767 -60.99 3.67 -15.82
C LEU A 767 -62.50 3.75 -15.58
N HIS A 768 -62.98 3.41 -14.38
CA HIS A 768 -64.40 3.54 -14.05
C HIS A 768 -64.89 4.99 -14.08
N LYS A 769 -64.05 5.95 -13.64
CA LYS A 769 -64.36 7.38 -13.76
C LYS A 769 -64.44 7.81 -15.23
N ILE A 770 -63.48 7.39 -16.05
CA ILE A 770 -63.45 7.70 -17.49
C ILE A 770 -64.65 7.08 -18.20
N ALA A 771 -64.99 5.82 -17.91
CA ALA A 771 -66.18 5.15 -18.48
C ALA A 771 -67.47 5.89 -18.12
N ALA A 772 -67.59 6.39 -16.88
CA ALA A 772 -68.72 7.20 -16.44
C ALA A 772 -68.77 8.58 -17.12
N GLU A 773 -67.62 9.23 -17.33
CA GLU A 773 -67.48 10.51 -18.05
C GLU A 773 -67.84 10.38 -19.54
N GLU A 774 -67.46 9.27 -20.19
CA GLU A 774 -67.70 8.98 -21.62
C GLU A 774 -69.06 8.31 -21.90
N GLY A 775 -69.91 8.10 -20.87
CA GLY A 775 -71.25 7.52 -21.03
C GLY A 775 -71.26 6.04 -21.42
N LEU A 776 -70.16 5.32 -21.25
CA LEU A 776 -70.01 3.90 -21.60
C LEU A 776 -70.39 3.01 -20.40
N THR A 777 -71.39 2.16 -20.57
CA THR A 777 -71.74 1.15 -19.56
C THR A 777 -70.79 -0.04 -19.67
N THR A 778 -69.68 -0.03 -18.92
CA THR A 778 -68.84 -1.23 -18.83
C THR A 778 -69.06 -1.95 -17.51
N LEU A 779 -69.72 -3.12 -17.59
CA LEU A 779 -69.74 -4.24 -16.65
C LEU A 779 -70.22 -3.99 -15.20
N SER A 780 -71.36 -4.62 -14.90
CA SER A 780 -71.74 -5.22 -13.60
C SER A 780 -71.18 -4.55 -12.33
N GLN A 781 -72.07 -3.82 -11.65
CA GLN A 781 -71.92 -3.31 -10.29
C GLN A 781 -71.28 -4.33 -9.33
N SER A 782 -70.04 -4.09 -8.90
CA SER A 782 -69.62 -4.20 -7.48
C SER A 782 -68.12 -3.87 -7.30
N PRO A 783 -67.75 -3.03 -6.32
CA PRO A 783 -66.38 -2.98 -5.83
C PRO A 783 -66.12 -4.24 -4.99
N PRO A 784 -64.94 -4.90 -5.08
CA PRO A 784 -64.63 -5.99 -4.17
C PRO A 784 -64.35 -5.43 -2.76
N THR A 785 -65.23 -5.79 -1.82
CA THR A 785 -65.09 -5.63 -0.37
C THR A 785 -63.94 -6.49 0.18
N ALA A 786 -63.49 -6.17 1.40
CA ALA A 786 -62.19 -6.55 1.96
C ALA A 786 -62.08 -7.94 2.63
N ALA A 787 -60.90 -8.57 2.46
CA ALA A 787 -60.12 -9.50 3.34
C ALA A 787 -60.60 -10.96 3.58
N PRO A 788 -59.76 -11.96 4.01
CA PRO A 788 -58.33 -11.97 4.44
C PRO A 788 -57.42 -13.04 3.75
N ALA A 789 -56.17 -13.17 4.23
CA ALA A 789 -55.03 -13.91 3.66
C ALA A 789 -54.98 -15.43 3.91
N SER A 790 -54.41 -16.22 2.98
CA SER A 790 -53.41 -17.31 3.19
C SER A 790 -53.15 -18.13 1.89
N VAL A 791 -51.96 -18.06 1.25
CA VAL A 791 -50.76 -18.97 1.32
C VAL A 791 -50.72 -19.95 0.11
N PRO A 792 -49.58 -20.41 -0.49
CA PRO A 792 -48.20 -19.86 -0.67
C PRO A 792 -47.60 -19.96 -2.12
N VAL A 793 -46.54 -19.15 -2.39
CA VAL A 793 -45.24 -19.46 -3.10
C VAL A 793 -45.27 -19.95 -4.58
N ALA A 794 -44.47 -19.54 -5.59
CA ALA A 794 -43.12 -18.95 -5.74
C ALA A 794 -43.01 -18.11 -7.06
N VAL A 795 -42.47 -16.88 -7.03
CA VAL A 795 -41.14 -16.44 -7.52
C VAL A 795 -40.76 -16.78 -8.98
N SER A 796 -40.72 -15.75 -9.85
CA SER A 796 -39.46 -15.29 -10.44
C SER A 796 -39.53 -13.80 -10.79
N ALA A 797 -38.65 -13.05 -10.13
CA ALA A 797 -38.48 -11.61 -10.25
C ALA A 797 -37.61 -11.24 -11.47
N ALA A 798 -37.92 -10.11 -12.11
CA ALA A 798 -36.92 -9.11 -12.51
C ALA A 798 -37.59 -7.90 -13.17
N ALA A 799 -37.93 -6.87 -12.38
CA ALA A 799 -37.88 -5.47 -12.80
C ALA A 799 -38.04 -4.59 -11.56
N GLN A 800 -36.92 -4.26 -10.90
CA GLN A 800 -36.90 -3.14 -9.98
C GLN A 800 -36.49 -1.86 -10.74
N PRO A 801 -37.01 -0.69 -10.32
CA PRO A 801 -36.68 0.60 -10.90
C PRO A 801 -35.33 1.07 -10.35
N ARG A 802 -34.35 1.39 -11.20
CA ARG A 802 -33.13 2.06 -10.76
C ARG A 802 -33.17 3.54 -11.11
N LYS A 803 -33.07 4.32 -10.04
CA LYS A 803 -32.82 5.76 -9.98
C LYS A 803 -31.72 6.18 -10.96
N LEU A 804 -31.96 7.30 -11.64
CA LEU A 804 -30.95 8.16 -12.25
C LEU A 804 -29.86 8.48 -11.22
N HIS A 805 -28.63 8.01 -11.44
CA HIS A 805 -27.41 8.69 -11.01
C HIS A 805 -26.42 8.71 -12.18
N ARG A 806 -25.84 9.90 -12.42
CA ARG A 806 -24.83 10.20 -13.43
C ARG A 806 -23.57 9.32 -13.23
N ARG A 807 -23.04 8.72 -14.31
CA ARG A 807 -21.70 8.97 -14.88
C ARG A 807 -21.30 7.92 -15.93
N ASP A 808 -20.82 8.45 -17.06
CA ASP A 808 -19.72 8.01 -17.94
C ASP A 808 -19.74 6.63 -18.63
N ALA A 809 -19.78 6.68 -19.96
CA ALA A 809 -19.42 5.61 -20.89
C ALA A 809 -17.89 5.61 -21.11
N SER A 810 -17.22 4.48 -21.33
CA SER A 810 -17.03 3.81 -22.65
C SER A 810 -15.95 2.70 -22.50
N PRO A 811 -15.63 1.86 -23.51
CA PRO A 811 -16.47 1.12 -24.49
C PRO A 811 -16.05 -0.37 -24.71
N HIS A 812 -16.92 -1.11 -25.41
CA HIS A 812 -16.73 -2.25 -26.35
C HIS A 812 -15.80 -3.46 -26.06
N LEU A 813 -16.36 -4.68 -26.13
CA LEU A 813 -16.11 -5.72 -27.17
C LEU A 813 -17.04 -6.96 -27.01
N GLN A 814 -17.60 -7.42 -28.13
CA GLN A 814 -18.45 -8.63 -28.35
C GLN A 814 -17.59 -9.94 -28.32
N PRO A 815 -18.02 -11.20 -28.65
CA PRO A 815 -19.32 -11.77 -29.08
C PRO A 815 -19.70 -13.17 -28.46
N THR A 816 -20.89 -13.69 -28.82
CA THR A 816 -21.36 -15.11 -29.02
C THR A 816 -20.55 -16.29 -28.44
N ALA A 817 -21.08 -17.34 -27.78
CA ALA A 817 -22.10 -18.31 -28.22
C ALA A 817 -22.46 -19.31 -27.05
N PRO A 818 -23.36 -20.31 -27.22
CA PRO A 818 -24.28 -20.80 -26.18
C PRO A 818 -23.81 -22.00 -25.34
N ALA A 819 -24.54 -22.25 -24.25
CA ALA A 819 -24.53 -23.49 -23.48
C ALA A 819 -25.73 -24.38 -23.87
N THR A 820 -25.49 -25.67 -24.13
CA THR A 820 -26.51 -26.72 -24.12
C THR A 820 -26.13 -27.83 -23.15
N GLN A 821 -27.15 -28.26 -22.40
CA GLN A 821 -27.14 -29.23 -21.31
C GLN A 821 -26.78 -30.68 -21.73
N PRO A 822 -26.42 -31.56 -20.78
CA PRO A 822 -26.44 -33.04 -20.92
C PRO A 822 -27.87 -33.57 -20.62
N PRO A 823 -28.23 -34.90 -20.55
CA PRO A 823 -27.38 -36.11 -20.41
C PRO A 823 -27.86 -37.41 -21.15
N LYS A 824 -27.02 -38.47 -21.16
CA LYS A 824 -27.28 -39.89 -20.71
C LYS A 824 -26.45 -40.98 -21.42
N ARG A 825 -25.82 -41.83 -20.58
CA ARG A 825 -25.41 -43.26 -20.68
C ARG A 825 -25.22 -43.95 -22.05
N SER A 826 -24.09 -44.62 -22.25
CA SER A 826 -23.83 -46.06 -22.03
C SER A 826 -22.46 -46.48 -22.61
N GLU A 827 -21.80 -47.42 -21.93
CA GLU A 827 -20.90 -48.50 -22.42
C GLU A 827 -19.77 -48.17 -23.43
N GLN A 828 -18.55 -48.70 -23.46
CA GLN A 828 -17.82 -49.78 -22.81
C GLN A 828 -16.37 -49.67 -23.37
N PHE A 829 -15.41 -50.31 -22.70
CA PHE A 829 -14.09 -50.77 -23.19
C PHE A 829 -12.84 -49.86 -23.28
N LYS A 830 -11.83 -50.31 -22.50
CA LYS A 830 -10.37 -50.41 -22.76
C LYS A 830 -9.46 -49.17 -22.53
N ALA A 831 -8.81 -49.21 -21.36
CA ALA A 831 -7.41 -48.86 -21.13
C ALA A 831 -6.48 -49.69 -22.08
N PRO A 832 -5.18 -49.35 -22.33
CA PRO A 832 -4.26 -48.79 -21.31
C PRO A 832 -3.16 -47.80 -21.76
N ASN A 833 -2.51 -47.22 -20.74
CA ASN A 833 -1.09 -46.77 -20.69
C ASN A 833 -0.70 -45.55 -21.56
N ARG A 834 0.09 -44.56 -21.13
CA ARG A 834 1.20 -44.49 -20.17
C ARG A 834 1.55 -43.00 -19.91
N THR A 835 2.12 -42.72 -18.74
CA THR A 835 3.07 -41.61 -18.39
C THR A 835 2.61 -40.14 -18.43
N ALA A 836 2.47 -39.56 -17.24
CA ALA A 836 2.64 -38.13 -16.92
C ALA A 836 4.17 -37.81 -16.76
N PRO A 837 4.63 -36.55 -16.53
CA PRO A 837 3.86 -35.32 -16.34
C PRO A 837 4.34 -34.04 -17.08
N ALA A 838 3.35 -33.18 -17.29
CA ALA A 838 3.31 -31.73 -17.18
C ALA A 838 4.60 -30.88 -17.19
N LEU A 839 4.69 -30.01 -18.20
CA LEU A 839 5.12 -28.61 -18.07
C LEU A 839 4.24 -27.76 -19.00
N ARG A 840 3.26 -27.04 -18.44
CA ARG A 840 2.54 -25.99 -19.16
C ARG A 840 3.19 -24.65 -18.85
N SER A 841 3.78 -24.08 -19.90
CA SER A 841 3.77 -22.65 -20.21
C SER A 841 2.37 -22.06 -20.02
N TYR A 842 2.26 -20.83 -19.53
CA TYR A 842 1.95 -19.69 -20.39
C TYR A 842 2.01 -18.36 -19.63
N SER A 843 2.48 -17.39 -20.39
CA SER A 843 2.70 -15.99 -20.14
C SER A 843 1.42 -15.17 -20.01
N THR A 844 1.52 -14.15 -19.13
CA THR A 844 1.09 -12.74 -19.29
C THR A 844 -0.39 -12.40 -19.45
N LEU A 845 -0.85 -11.49 -18.58
CA LEU A 845 -1.38 -10.18 -19.01
C LEU A 845 -1.28 -9.15 -17.87
N GLN A 846 -0.73 -8.00 -18.22
CA GLN A 846 -0.52 -6.79 -17.41
C GLN A 846 -1.55 -5.73 -17.83
N ALA A 847 -2.13 -5.00 -16.86
CA ALA A 847 -2.60 -3.61 -16.90
C ALA A 847 -3.28 -3.34 -15.53
N GLY A 848 -3.20 -2.23 -14.81
CA GLY A 848 -2.61 -0.91 -14.98
C GLY A 848 -3.46 0.14 -14.23
N ALA A 849 -2.98 0.59 -13.04
CA ALA A 849 -3.32 1.82 -12.27
C ALA A 849 -4.74 1.96 -11.63
N PRO A 850 -5.02 2.87 -10.65
CA PRO A 850 -4.21 3.98 -10.11
C PRO A 850 -4.14 4.10 -8.56
N SER A 851 -3.46 5.14 -8.08
CA SER A 851 -3.23 5.55 -6.68
C SER A 851 -4.48 5.96 -5.91
N ALA A 852 -4.58 5.57 -4.62
CA ALA A 852 -5.25 6.37 -3.60
C ALA A 852 -4.73 6.01 -2.20
N VAL A 853 -4.32 7.05 -1.48
CA VAL A 853 -4.00 7.09 -0.06
C VAL A 853 -5.26 6.77 0.76
N ALA A 854 -5.20 5.74 1.62
CA ALA A 854 -6.11 5.59 2.76
C ALA A 854 -5.58 4.54 3.76
N THR A 855 -5.04 5.04 4.87
CA THR A 855 -5.28 4.55 6.24
C THR A 855 -5.43 3.03 6.46
N ALA A 856 -4.33 2.36 6.81
CA ALA A 856 -4.38 1.04 7.43
C ALA A 856 -4.75 1.16 8.92
N SER A 857 -6.05 1.17 9.21
CA SER A 857 -6.58 0.81 10.52
C SER A 857 -7.38 -0.49 10.37
N SER A 858 -7.16 -1.40 11.32
CA SER A 858 -7.92 -2.62 11.61
C SER A 858 -7.67 -3.88 10.76
N LEU A 859 -6.87 -4.80 11.34
CA LEU A 859 -7.18 -6.24 11.36
C LEU A 859 -7.02 -6.73 12.83
N PRO A 860 -7.78 -7.77 13.23
CA PRO A 860 -8.32 -7.90 14.57
C PRO A 860 -7.41 -8.73 15.48
N LEU A 861 -7.01 -8.14 16.62
CA LEU A 861 -6.49 -8.91 17.74
C LEU A 861 -7.63 -9.74 18.34
N ILE A 862 -7.47 -11.06 18.23
CA ILE A 862 -8.22 -12.10 18.95
C ILE A 862 -8.28 -11.69 20.42
N ARG A 863 -9.45 -11.22 20.87
CA ARG A 863 -9.74 -10.88 22.27
C ARG A 863 -10.08 -12.17 23.00
N ASN A 864 -9.14 -12.65 23.80
CA ASN A 864 -9.45 -13.59 24.87
C ASN A 864 -10.14 -12.80 26.02
N PRO A 865 -11.40 -13.09 26.43
CA PRO A 865 -12.16 -12.18 27.31
C PRO A 865 -11.83 -12.28 28.81
N LEU A 866 -10.90 -13.14 29.23
CA LEU A 866 -10.65 -13.44 30.65
C LEU A 866 -9.42 -12.75 31.26
N LEU A 867 -9.08 -11.54 30.82
CA LEU A 867 -8.03 -10.72 31.44
C LEU A 867 -8.66 -9.42 31.98
N HIS A 868 -8.80 -9.36 33.30
CA HIS A 868 -9.40 -8.23 34.01
C HIS A 868 -8.68 -6.91 33.71
N GLN A 869 -9.49 -5.84 33.61
CA GLN A 869 -9.14 -4.47 33.22
C GLN A 869 -7.96 -3.85 34.02
N HIS A 870 -7.65 -4.38 35.21
CA HIS A 870 -6.50 -4.01 36.04
C HIS A 870 -5.15 -4.39 35.42
N GLN A 871 -5.02 -5.56 34.76
CA GLN A 871 -3.75 -6.04 34.20
C GLN A 871 -3.32 -5.24 32.95
N ARG A 872 -4.26 -4.66 32.20
CA ARG A 872 -3.95 -3.77 31.05
C ARG A 872 -3.32 -2.44 31.46
N LYS A 873 -3.71 -1.85 32.60
CA LYS A 873 -3.13 -0.61 33.11
C LYS A 873 -1.70 -0.80 33.64
N HIS A 874 -1.36 -1.99 34.15
CA HIS A 874 -0.01 -2.30 34.64
C HIS A 874 1.01 -2.54 33.51
N ILE A 875 0.58 -3.12 32.38
CA ILE A 875 1.45 -3.27 31.20
C ILE A 875 1.77 -1.88 30.60
N HIS A 876 0.78 -0.98 30.53
CA HIS A 876 0.96 0.35 29.93
C HIS A 876 1.86 1.29 30.77
N THR A 877 1.90 1.12 32.09
CA THR A 877 2.77 1.90 33.00
C THR A 877 4.18 1.32 33.13
N ALA A 878 4.36 0.01 32.94
CA ALA A 878 5.67 -0.63 32.86
C ALA A 878 6.44 -0.28 31.56
N ILE A 879 5.74 -0.10 30.43
CA ILE A 879 6.31 0.31 29.15
C ILE A 879 6.97 1.70 29.21
N HIS A 880 6.46 2.62 30.05
CA HIS A 880 6.97 3.99 30.14
C HIS A 880 8.19 4.19 31.05
N ARG A 881 8.58 3.19 31.85
CA ARG A 881 9.67 3.31 32.85
C ARG A 881 10.93 2.50 32.54
N SER A 882 11.02 1.86 31.37
CA SER A 882 12.26 1.21 30.94
C SER A 882 13.06 2.11 29.98
N PRO A 883 14.33 2.42 30.29
CA PRO A 883 15.21 3.17 29.37
C PRO A 883 15.41 2.44 28.02
N SER A 884 15.28 1.10 28.01
CA SER A 884 15.42 0.25 26.82
C SER A 884 14.24 0.36 25.84
N LEU A 885 13.00 0.49 26.31
CA LEU A 885 11.84 0.77 25.43
C LEU A 885 11.77 2.24 25.02
N GLN A 886 12.28 3.17 25.84
CA GLN A 886 12.44 4.56 25.43
C GLN A 886 13.51 4.72 24.34
N LEU A 887 14.62 3.97 24.41
CA LEU A 887 15.62 3.96 23.35
C LEU A 887 15.11 3.28 22.07
N ALA A 888 14.40 2.15 22.18
CA ALA A 888 13.79 1.49 21.02
C ALA A 888 12.69 2.36 20.37
N SER A 889 11.90 3.07 21.17
CA SER A 889 10.90 4.05 20.73
C SER A 889 11.54 5.32 20.14
N ALA A 890 12.65 5.80 20.70
CA ALA A 890 13.41 6.93 20.18
C ALA A 890 14.17 6.58 18.90
N VAL A 891 14.71 5.36 18.78
CA VAL A 891 15.32 4.85 17.55
C VAL A 891 14.26 4.62 16.48
N ALA A 892 13.09 4.10 16.81
CA ALA A 892 11.96 3.97 15.89
C ALA A 892 11.38 5.34 15.47
N ARG A 893 11.26 6.30 16.39
CA ARG A 893 10.84 7.68 16.08
C ARG A 893 11.87 8.43 15.27
N ASN A 894 13.16 8.28 15.55
CA ASN A 894 14.24 8.90 14.76
C ASN A 894 14.37 8.25 13.39
N ALA A 895 14.14 6.94 13.26
CA ALA A 895 14.07 6.25 11.97
C ALA A 895 12.86 6.74 11.14
N LEU A 896 11.70 6.95 11.76
CA LEU A 896 10.51 7.52 11.11
C LEU A 896 10.67 9.02 10.79
N LEU A 897 11.34 9.81 11.62
CA LEU A 897 11.68 11.21 11.37
C LEU A 897 12.75 11.39 10.28
N LEU A 898 13.69 10.44 10.14
CA LEU A 898 14.66 10.40 9.04
C LEU A 898 14.05 9.92 7.72
N LEU A 899 13.08 9.00 7.77
CA LEU A 899 12.28 8.59 6.60
C LEU A 899 11.30 9.69 6.14
N GLY A 900 10.75 10.48 7.07
CA GLY A 900 9.87 11.61 6.76
C GLY A 900 10.57 12.92 6.35
N ARG A 901 11.91 12.99 6.38
CA ARG A 901 12.70 14.14 5.88
C ARG A 901 13.40 13.86 4.54
N ARG A 902 13.23 12.66 3.97
CA ARG A 902 13.80 12.24 2.67
C ARG A 902 12.76 11.73 1.67
N LEU A 903 11.50 11.58 2.08
CA LEU A 903 10.33 11.69 1.22
C LEU A 903 9.93 13.16 1.15
#